data_AF-A0A8C1GFL4-F1
#
_entry.id   AF-A0A8C1GFL4-F1
#
_cell.length_a   1.000
_cell.length_b   1.000
_cell.length_c   1.000
_cell.angle_alpha   90.00
_cell.angle_beta   90.00
_cell.angle_gamma   90.00
#
_symmetry.space_group_name_H-M   'P 1'
#
loop_
_entity.id
_entity.type
_entity.pdbx_description
1 polymer ?
#
loop_
_entity_poly.entity_id
_entity_poly.type
_entity_poly.pdbx_seq_one_letter_code
_entity_poly.pdbx_strand_id
1 'polypeptide(L)'
;MPSSTQKGGLKDPEWTSLFFKDDPEEVFCDLHEIGHGSFGAYILHREGRFLEQLRHTNTIEYKGCYVKDNTAWLVMEYCLGSASDLLEVHKKPLQEVEIAAITHGALLGLAYLHSHNMIHRDVKAGNILLTEPGQVKLADFGSASIASPANSFVGTPYWMAPEVILAMDEGQYEGKVDIWSLGITCIELAERKPPLFNMNAMSALYHIAQNDSPTLQSNEWSDAFRSFVDYCLLKIPQDRPSSAELLRHEFVRRERPLRVLIDLIQRTKDAVRELDNLQYRKMKKILYQEKHNGPMGESQEDEEDGDQAGCKMNSLGSNHSIPSTSVSTGSQNSSVNSLQEVQDDSCSELHHDYDSTLESSTHHKKDHQFIRDDLPHRDQRSDLRPSSSERAQAHNYKNHERFTTIKSASLVTRQIHEHEQENELREQMSGYKRMRRQHQKQLIALENKLKAEMDEHRLKLQKELETHANNAFIELEKLAKKHAIQTDKEMKTLAADEKKFQQQIMVQQKKELTNFLDNQKKQYKLCKEKIKEEMSEDHSTPKKEKQERLSKHKENIQHSQAEEEAQLLGQQRTFYDKNCRAFKRKIMVKKHEFEQEQLREELNKKKTQKEMEHAMLIRQDESTQELEHRQLKSLQKLRMDVIRLQHQTELENQIEYNNRRERELHRKHVLELRQQPKNLKAMELQIKKQFQDTCKVQTKQYKALRHHQLEVTPKSEHKTVLKALKDEQTRKLAILAERYEQSINEMMASQALRLDEAQEAECQALRQQLQQEMELLNAYQSKIKIQTEAQHEREQQKLEQKVSLRRAHLEQKIEEELASLQKERTDRIKHLLDRHEREIDAFDMESLRMGFNNLGALDFPKDDYR
;
A
#
# COMPACT_ATOMS: atom_id res chain seq x y z
N MET A 1 -22.18 29.53 47.15
CA MET A 1 -22.10 30.09 45.78
C MET A 1 -20.72 30.68 45.57
N PRO A 2 -20.05 30.47 44.43
CA PRO A 2 -20.01 29.28 43.57
C PRO A 2 -18.55 28.73 43.48
N SER A 3 -18.20 27.60 42.88
CA SER A 3 -18.92 26.37 42.52
C SER A 3 -17.88 25.28 42.21
N SER A 4 -18.13 24.03 42.59
CA SER A 4 -17.26 22.89 42.28
C SER A 4 -17.22 22.58 40.78
N THR A 5 -16.03 22.54 40.18
CA THR A 5 -15.84 22.13 38.78
C THR A 5 -16.05 20.62 38.61
N GLN A 6 -17.19 20.24 38.00
CA GLN A 6 -17.40 18.88 37.51
C GLN A 6 -16.38 18.55 36.39
N LYS A 7 -15.80 17.34 36.44
CA LYS A 7 -15.09 16.75 35.30
C LYS A 7 -16.12 16.05 34.42
N GLY A 8 -16.35 16.54 33.19
CA GLY A 8 -17.27 15.89 32.25
C GLY A 8 -17.68 16.69 31.01
N GLY A 9 -17.62 18.03 31.04
CA GLY A 9 -18.04 18.85 29.89
C GLY A 9 -17.15 18.69 28.65
N LEU A 10 -17.76 18.69 27.46
CA LEU A 10 -17.06 18.78 26.18
C LEU A 10 -16.25 20.09 26.14
N LYS A 11 -14.95 20.00 25.82
CA LYS A 11 -13.99 21.10 25.96
C LYS A 11 -13.62 21.84 24.67
N ASP A 12 -14.18 21.45 23.55
CA ASP A 12 -13.90 22.05 22.25
C ASP A 12 -14.97 23.11 21.91
N PRO A 13 -14.58 24.39 21.71
CA PRO A 13 -15.52 25.47 21.39
C PRO A 13 -16.16 25.34 19.99
N GLU A 14 -15.50 24.71 19.02
CA GLU A 14 -16.14 24.45 17.71
C GLU A 14 -17.26 23.41 17.86
N TRP A 15 -17.04 22.38 18.67
CA TRP A 15 -18.06 21.36 18.96
C TRP A 15 -19.27 21.94 19.69
N THR A 16 -19.06 22.84 20.67
CA THR A 16 -20.18 23.43 21.43
C THR A 16 -20.97 24.48 20.66
N SER A 17 -20.50 24.91 19.48
CA SER A 17 -21.26 25.77 18.57
C SER A 17 -22.25 25.02 17.65
N LEU A 18 -22.09 23.70 17.49
CA LEU A 18 -22.94 22.84 16.65
C LEU A 18 -24.23 22.35 17.34
N PHE A 19 -24.39 22.62 18.64
CA PHE A 19 -25.54 22.18 19.42
C PHE A 19 -26.42 23.35 19.86
N PHE A 20 -27.73 23.17 19.75
CA PHE A 20 -28.71 23.97 20.49
C PHE A 20 -28.58 23.73 22.00
N LYS A 21 -29.04 24.71 22.79
CA LYS A 21 -28.86 24.73 24.26
C LYS A 21 -30.08 24.25 25.04
N ASP A 22 -31.20 24.10 24.36
CA ASP A 22 -32.48 23.68 24.92
C ASP A 22 -32.48 22.16 25.13
N ASP A 23 -33.32 21.67 26.06
CA ASP A 23 -33.39 20.23 26.36
C ASP A 23 -34.20 19.50 25.27
N PRO A 24 -33.64 18.52 24.54
CA PRO A 24 -34.37 17.82 23.48
C PRO A 24 -35.62 17.08 23.98
N GLU A 25 -35.69 16.71 25.25
CA GLU A 25 -36.88 16.06 25.84
C GLU A 25 -38.02 17.05 26.16
N GLU A 26 -37.72 18.36 26.21
CA GLU A 26 -38.76 19.40 26.29
C GLU A 26 -39.22 19.87 24.89
N VAL A 27 -38.39 19.67 23.86
CA VAL A 27 -38.68 20.05 22.46
C VAL A 27 -39.39 18.94 21.67
N PHE A 28 -39.07 17.66 21.91
CA PHE A 28 -39.57 16.53 21.12
C PHE A 28 -40.37 15.52 21.97
N CYS A 29 -41.60 15.26 21.54
CA CYS A 29 -42.50 14.26 22.12
C CYS A 29 -42.83 13.14 21.10
N ASP A 30 -43.60 12.13 21.52
CA ASP A 30 -44.08 11.02 20.66
C ASP A 30 -42.96 10.31 19.84
N LEU A 31 -41.78 10.13 20.44
CA LEU A 31 -40.64 9.49 19.81
C LEU A 31 -40.89 7.98 19.58
N HIS A 32 -40.79 7.54 18.33
CA HIS A 32 -40.96 6.14 17.92
C HIS A 32 -39.74 5.64 17.13
N GLU A 33 -39.27 4.41 17.40
CA GLU A 33 -38.18 3.79 16.63
C GLU A 33 -38.62 3.52 15.17
N ILE A 34 -37.82 4.00 14.21
CA ILE A 34 -38.00 3.83 12.75
C ILE A 34 -36.80 3.13 12.06
N GLY A 35 -35.67 2.99 12.76
CA GLY A 35 -34.44 2.36 12.30
C GLY A 35 -33.33 2.47 13.35
N HIS A 36 -32.21 1.78 13.13
CA HIS A 36 -31.02 1.81 13.97
C HIS A 36 -29.75 1.55 13.12
N GLY A 37 -28.58 1.94 13.63
CA GLY A 37 -27.29 1.77 12.97
C GLY A 37 -26.11 2.01 13.92
N SER A 38 -24.90 1.66 13.50
CA SER A 38 -23.69 1.72 14.32
C SER A 38 -23.00 3.10 14.27
N PHE A 39 -23.58 4.07 14.98
CA PHE A 39 -23.09 5.45 15.06
C PHE A 39 -22.14 5.69 16.26
N GLY A 40 -20.94 6.19 15.99
CA GLY A 40 -20.00 6.68 17.01
C GLY A 40 -19.95 8.21 17.04
N ALA A 41 -19.68 8.81 18.20
CA ALA A 41 -19.69 10.28 18.39
C ALA A 41 -18.83 11.06 17.35
N TYR A 42 -17.69 10.51 16.94
CA TYR A 42 -16.83 11.11 15.90
C TYR A 42 -17.49 11.13 14.51
N ILE A 43 -18.32 10.12 14.19
CA ILE A 43 -19.07 10.06 12.93
C ILE A 43 -20.16 11.13 12.94
N LEU A 44 -20.93 11.21 14.02
CA LEU A 44 -22.02 12.18 14.20
C LEU A 44 -21.56 13.65 14.08
N HIS A 45 -20.33 13.96 14.53
CA HIS A 45 -19.71 15.28 14.32
C HIS A 45 -19.50 15.62 12.83
N ARG A 46 -18.92 14.65 12.12
CA ARG A 46 -18.51 14.78 10.73
C ARG A 46 -19.71 14.79 9.79
N GLU A 47 -20.75 14.04 10.15
CA GLU A 47 -22.07 14.07 9.54
C GLU A 47 -22.80 15.39 9.81
N GLY A 48 -22.83 15.88 11.06
CA GLY A 48 -23.43 17.19 11.39
C GLY A 48 -22.82 18.35 10.60
N ARG A 49 -21.49 18.46 10.56
CA ARG A 49 -20.79 19.47 9.73
C ARG A 49 -21.00 19.30 8.22
N PHE A 50 -21.31 18.09 7.74
CA PHE A 50 -21.64 17.85 6.34
C PHE A 50 -23.07 18.30 6.02
N LEU A 51 -24.01 17.86 6.86
CA LEU A 51 -25.44 18.18 6.78
C LEU A 51 -25.74 19.69 6.82
N GLU A 52 -25.02 20.46 7.64
CA GLU A 52 -25.14 21.93 7.71
C GLU A 52 -24.87 22.64 6.36
N GLN A 53 -24.09 22.02 5.48
CA GLN A 53 -23.73 22.54 4.15
C GLN A 53 -24.73 22.12 3.05
N LEU A 54 -25.70 21.25 3.34
CA LEU A 54 -26.64 20.74 2.35
C LEU A 54 -27.88 21.64 2.20
N ARG A 55 -28.11 22.13 0.99
CA ARG A 55 -29.28 22.97 0.64
C ARG A 55 -29.84 22.57 -0.72
N HIS A 56 -30.40 21.37 -0.80
CA HIS A 56 -30.99 20.84 -2.03
C HIS A 56 -32.27 20.04 -1.77
N THR A 57 -33.22 20.08 -2.71
CA THR A 57 -34.53 19.41 -2.58
C THR A 57 -34.45 17.89 -2.46
N ASN A 58 -33.37 17.29 -2.96
CA ASN A 58 -33.14 15.84 -2.97
C ASN A 58 -32.02 15.38 -2.03
N THR A 59 -31.61 16.22 -1.08
CA THR A 59 -30.82 15.82 0.11
C THR A 59 -31.71 15.99 1.34
N ILE A 60 -31.50 15.18 2.39
CA ILE A 60 -32.25 15.32 3.64
C ILE A 60 -32.03 16.72 4.25
N GLU A 61 -33.12 17.40 4.61
CA GLU A 61 -33.09 18.69 5.28
C GLU A 61 -32.65 18.48 6.73
N TYR A 62 -31.52 19.09 7.09
CA TYR A 62 -31.01 19.13 8.45
C TYR A 62 -31.56 20.33 9.21
N LYS A 63 -32.01 20.08 10.44
CA LYS A 63 -32.69 21.07 11.30
C LYS A 63 -31.87 21.44 12.55
N GLY A 64 -30.67 20.88 12.71
CA GLY A 64 -29.74 21.14 13.81
C GLY A 64 -29.48 19.93 14.70
N CYS A 65 -28.76 20.14 15.80
CA CYS A 65 -28.37 19.10 16.74
C CYS A 65 -28.61 19.53 18.20
N TYR A 66 -28.92 18.57 19.06
CA TYR A 66 -29.01 18.76 20.51
C TYR A 66 -28.11 17.74 21.22
N VAL A 67 -27.74 17.98 22.48
CA VAL A 67 -26.94 17.04 23.28
C VAL A 67 -27.48 16.91 24.70
N LYS A 68 -27.75 15.66 25.11
CA LYS A 68 -28.21 15.30 26.46
C LYS A 68 -27.59 13.96 26.88
N ASP A 69 -27.10 13.87 28.10
CA ASP A 69 -26.55 12.65 28.71
C ASP A 69 -25.62 11.85 27.78
N ASN A 70 -24.61 12.54 27.23
CA ASN A 70 -23.63 12.04 26.23
C ASN A 70 -24.22 11.51 24.91
N THR A 71 -25.51 11.70 24.66
CA THR A 71 -26.21 11.35 23.42
C THR A 71 -26.40 12.60 22.56
N ALA A 72 -25.99 12.54 21.29
CA ALA A 72 -26.22 13.59 20.31
C ALA A 72 -27.47 13.28 19.49
N TRP A 73 -28.37 14.26 19.38
CA TRP A 73 -29.66 14.15 18.69
C TRP A 73 -29.61 14.97 17.40
N LEU A 74 -29.35 14.33 16.27
CA LEU A 74 -29.36 14.99 14.95
C LEU A 74 -30.80 15.05 14.43
N VAL A 75 -31.32 16.27 14.22
CA VAL A 75 -32.72 16.50 13.82
C VAL A 75 -32.77 16.79 12.33
N MET A 76 -33.68 16.11 11.62
CA MET A 76 -33.84 16.16 10.17
C MET A 76 -35.34 16.24 9.79
N GLU A 77 -35.65 16.42 8.51
CA GLU A 77 -37.03 16.18 8.03
C GLU A 77 -37.44 14.71 8.17
N TYR A 78 -38.73 14.48 8.39
CA TYR A 78 -39.29 13.14 8.44
C TYR A 78 -39.59 12.61 7.03
N CYS A 79 -39.10 11.41 6.75
CA CYS A 79 -39.46 10.63 5.56
C CYS A 79 -40.29 9.41 5.96
N LEU A 80 -41.18 8.98 5.06
CA LEU A 80 -42.05 7.82 5.23
C LEU A 80 -41.25 6.53 5.43
N GLY A 81 -40.17 6.37 4.65
CA GLY A 81 -39.28 5.21 4.68
C GLY A 81 -38.22 5.26 3.58
N SER A 82 -37.36 4.24 3.54
CA SER A 82 -36.35 4.02 2.49
C SER A 82 -36.91 3.24 1.31
N ALA A 83 -36.29 3.36 0.13
CA ALA A 83 -36.64 2.52 -1.02
C ALA A 83 -36.42 1.01 -0.74
N SER A 84 -35.52 0.66 0.17
CA SER A 84 -35.36 -0.72 0.69
C SER A 84 -36.57 -1.18 1.54
N ASP A 85 -37.16 -0.29 2.34
CA ASP A 85 -38.40 -0.61 3.07
C ASP A 85 -39.56 -0.90 2.09
N LEU A 86 -39.65 -0.16 0.98
CA LEU A 86 -40.66 -0.40 -0.06
C LEU A 86 -40.49 -1.80 -0.70
N LEU A 87 -39.25 -2.22 -1.02
CA LEU A 87 -38.95 -3.57 -1.50
C LEU A 87 -39.31 -4.66 -0.47
N GLU A 88 -39.09 -4.40 0.82
CA GLU A 88 -39.43 -5.34 1.88
C GLU A 88 -40.93 -5.39 2.18
N VAL A 89 -41.70 -4.30 2.02
CA VAL A 89 -43.17 -4.34 2.11
C VAL A 89 -43.76 -5.19 0.98
N HIS A 90 -43.42 -4.88 -0.28
CA HIS A 90 -44.07 -5.53 -1.44
C HIS A 90 -43.55 -6.94 -1.74
N LYS A 91 -42.39 -7.34 -1.16
CA LYS A 91 -41.66 -8.58 -1.47
C LYS A 91 -41.42 -8.81 -2.98
N LYS A 92 -41.43 -7.75 -3.77
CA LYS A 92 -41.32 -7.73 -5.23
C LYS A 92 -40.38 -6.59 -5.66
N PRO A 93 -39.80 -6.63 -6.87
CA PRO A 93 -39.19 -5.47 -7.50
C PRO A 93 -40.15 -4.28 -7.57
N LEU A 94 -39.59 -3.07 -7.73
CA LEU A 94 -40.37 -1.90 -8.13
C LEU A 94 -40.60 -1.90 -9.66
N GLN A 95 -41.63 -1.18 -10.12
CA GLN A 95 -41.88 -1.03 -11.55
C GLN A 95 -40.82 -0.16 -12.21
N GLU A 96 -40.50 -0.36 -13.49
CA GLU A 96 -39.45 0.42 -14.18
C GLU A 96 -39.67 1.94 -14.10
N VAL A 97 -40.94 2.40 -14.14
CA VAL A 97 -41.29 3.83 -13.98
C VAL A 97 -41.08 4.35 -12.55
N GLU A 98 -41.23 3.49 -11.54
CA GLU A 98 -40.97 3.80 -10.13
C GLU A 98 -39.46 3.90 -9.89
N ILE A 99 -38.69 2.95 -10.44
CA ILE A 99 -37.22 2.99 -10.42
C ILE A 99 -36.72 4.26 -11.12
N ALA A 100 -37.20 4.57 -12.34
CA ALA A 100 -36.82 5.78 -13.06
C ALA A 100 -37.11 7.07 -12.28
N ALA A 101 -38.22 7.13 -11.54
CA ALA A 101 -38.56 8.28 -10.70
C ALA A 101 -37.67 8.40 -9.45
N ILE A 102 -37.37 7.28 -8.77
CA ILE A 102 -36.44 7.24 -7.63
C ILE A 102 -35.03 7.61 -8.07
N THR A 103 -34.51 6.95 -9.10
CA THR A 103 -33.18 7.18 -9.67
C THR A 103 -33.00 8.61 -10.16
N HIS A 104 -33.99 9.21 -10.84
CA HIS A 104 -33.95 10.62 -11.21
C HIS A 104 -33.82 11.55 -9.99
N GLY A 105 -34.59 11.30 -8.92
CA GLY A 105 -34.51 12.08 -7.68
C GLY A 105 -33.16 11.95 -6.97
N ALA A 106 -32.65 10.73 -6.82
CA ALA A 106 -31.34 10.47 -6.24
C ALA A 106 -30.21 11.11 -7.07
N LEU A 107 -30.28 11.01 -8.41
CA LEU A 107 -29.29 11.56 -9.33
C LEU A 107 -29.24 13.10 -9.34
N LEU A 108 -30.37 13.78 -9.14
CA LEU A 108 -30.39 15.23 -8.87
C LEU A 108 -29.63 15.56 -7.57
N GLY A 109 -29.80 14.76 -6.52
CA GLY A 109 -29.04 14.88 -5.27
C GLY A 109 -27.53 14.68 -5.49
N LEU A 110 -27.13 13.66 -6.24
CA LEU A 110 -25.72 13.42 -6.57
C LEU A 110 -25.12 14.52 -7.47
N ALA A 111 -25.90 15.06 -8.42
CA ALA A 111 -25.47 16.21 -9.22
C ALA A 111 -25.19 17.44 -8.34
N TYR A 112 -26.05 17.73 -7.36
CA TYR A 112 -25.80 18.78 -6.38
C TYR A 112 -24.52 18.52 -5.57
N LEU A 113 -24.34 17.33 -4.99
CA LEU A 113 -23.16 17.01 -4.18
C LEU A 113 -21.85 17.13 -5.00
N HIS A 114 -21.81 16.52 -6.18
CA HIS A 114 -20.62 16.52 -7.04
C HIS A 114 -20.26 17.93 -7.52
N SER A 115 -21.24 18.79 -7.79
CA SER A 115 -21.00 20.20 -8.16
C SER A 115 -20.35 21.04 -7.05
N HIS A 116 -20.40 20.56 -5.79
CA HIS A 116 -19.73 21.16 -4.64
C HIS A 116 -18.47 20.39 -4.20
N ASN A 117 -17.95 19.48 -5.05
CA ASN A 117 -16.83 18.56 -4.75
C ASN A 117 -17.09 17.63 -3.55
N MET A 118 -18.35 17.39 -3.20
CA MET A 118 -18.74 16.43 -2.16
C MET A 118 -19.01 15.04 -2.77
N ILE A 119 -18.81 13.98 -1.97
CA ILE A 119 -19.05 12.58 -2.36
C ILE A 119 -19.84 11.88 -1.26
N HIS A 120 -20.88 11.11 -1.60
CA HIS A 120 -21.75 10.40 -0.65
C HIS A 120 -21.12 9.10 -0.11
N ARG A 121 -20.49 8.32 -1.01
CA ARG A 121 -19.74 7.07 -0.76
C ARG A 121 -20.53 5.89 -0.18
N ASP A 122 -21.84 5.99 -0.06
CA ASP A 122 -22.68 4.90 0.45
C ASP A 122 -24.13 4.97 -0.08
N VAL A 123 -24.26 5.11 -1.40
CA VAL A 123 -25.56 5.10 -2.10
C VAL A 123 -26.06 3.66 -2.21
N LYS A 124 -27.23 3.38 -1.62
CA LYS A 124 -27.94 2.10 -1.60
C LYS A 124 -29.43 2.35 -1.39
N ALA A 125 -30.34 1.42 -1.69
CA ALA A 125 -31.79 1.68 -1.56
C ALA A 125 -32.23 1.98 -0.11
N GLY A 126 -31.46 1.57 0.90
CA GLY A 126 -31.67 1.95 2.31
C GLY A 126 -31.41 3.44 2.60
N ASN A 127 -30.53 4.09 1.83
CA ASN A 127 -30.08 5.48 2.02
C ASN A 127 -30.77 6.47 1.06
N ILE A 128 -31.72 5.97 0.25
CA ILE A 128 -32.62 6.77 -0.59
C ILE A 128 -34.00 6.75 0.06
N LEU A 129 -34.42 7.86 0.65
CA LEU A 129 -35.68 8.00 1.37
C LEU A 129 -36.77 8.65 0.52
N LEU A 130 -38.03 8.38 0.85
CA LEU A 130 -39.19 9.04 0.25
C LEU A 130 -39.99 9.77 1.33
N THR A 131 -40.31 11.04 1.08
CA THR A 131 -41.29 11.82 1.85
C THR A 131 -42.71 11.46 1.43
N GLU A 132 -43.70 11.67 2.30
CA GLU A 132 -45.12 11.38 1.99
C GLU A 132 -45.65 12.05 0.70
N PRO A 133 -45.29 13.30 0.35
CA PRO A 133 -45.65 13.91 -0.94
C PRO A 133 -44.97 13.30 -2.18
N GLY A 134 -44.15 12.25 -2.03
CA GLY A 134 -43.45 11.58 -3.13
C GLY A 134 -42.12 12.18 -3.52
N GLN A 135 -41.49 13.04 -2.70
CA GLN A 135 -40.16 13.58 -3.00
C GLN A 135 -39.05 12.69 -2.42
N VAL A 136 -38.08 12.36 -3.30
CA VAL A 136 -36.93 11.50 -3.04
C VAL A 136 -35.79 12.29 -2.39
N LYS A 137 -35.14 11.72 -1.36
CA LYS A 137 -34.08 12.34 -0.55
C LYS A 137 -32.89 11.38 -0.40
N LEU A 138 -31.66 11.87 -0.58
CA LEU A 138 -30.43 11.20 -0.13
C LEU A 138 -30.23 11.44 1.38
N ALA A 139 -29.86 10.40 2.12
CA ALA A 139 -29.63 10.42 3.58
C ALA A 139 -28.48 9.47 3.98
N ASP A 140 -28.12 9.44 5.28
CA ASP A 140 -26.95 8.72 5.83
C ASP A 140 -25.63 9.22 5.21
N PHE A 141 -25.14 10.32 5.76
CA PHE A 141 -23.92 11.01 5.31
C PHE A 141 -22.71 10.71 6.22
N GLY A 142 -22.83 9.77 7.17
CA GLY A 142 -21.72 9.33 8.02
C GLY A 142 -20.48 8.86 7.23
N SER A 143 -20.71 8.26 6.05
CA SER A 143 -19.66 7.85 5.09
C SER A 143 -19.14 8.95 4.17
N ALA A 144 -19.80 10.11 4.08
CA ALA A 144 -19.57 11.12 3.03
C ALA A 144 -18.17 11.80 3.07
N SER A 145 -17.85 12.62 2.08
CA SER A 145 -16.62 13.42 2.00
C SER A 145 -16.91 14.86 1.57
N ILE A 146 -16.40 15.84 2.33
CA ILE A 146 -16.39 17.27 1.98
C ILE A 146 -15.32 17.65 0.95
N ALA A 147 -14.58 16.67 0.42
CA ALA A 147 -13.50 16.87 -0.52
C ALA A 147 -13.47 15.74 -1.57
N SER A 148 -13.17 16.14 -2.80
CA SER A 148 -12.89 15.29 -3.96
C SER A 148 -11.60 15.79 -4.62
N PRO A 149 -10.63 14.92 -4.97
CA PRO A 149 -10.66 13.48 -4.77
C PRO A 149 -10.55 13.04 -3.30
N ALA A 150 -11.06 11.85 -2.99
CA ALA A 150 -10.95 11.19 -1.69
C ALA A 150 -10.15 9.88 -1.78
N ASN A 151 -9.66 9.39 -0.64
CA ASN A 151 -8.77 8.22 -0.54
C ASN A 151 -9.17 7.23 0.58
N SER A 152 -10.34 7.42 1.20
CA SER A 152 -10.74 6.62 2.36
C SER A 152 -11.51 5.37 1.90
N PHE A 153 -11.08 4.18 2.31
CA PHE A 153 -11.86 2.95 2.06
C PHE A 153 -13.07 2.88 3.01
N VAL A 154 -14.23 3.33 2.52
CA VAL A 154 -15.55 3.37 3.20
C VAL A 154 -16.67 3.08 2.20
N GLY A 155 -17.87 2.78 2.71
CA GLY A 155 -19.04 2.37 1.91
C GLY A 155 -19.46 0.92 2.18
N THR A 156 -20.68 0.56 1.79
CA THR A 156 -21.22 -0.80 1.97
C THR A 156 -20.73 -1.73 0.85
N PRO A 157 -19.99 -2.83 1.15
CA PRO A 157 -19.18 -3.58 0.17
C PRO A 157 -19.80 -3.87 -1.20
N TYR A 158 -21.04 -4.37 -1.25
CA TYR A 158 -21.69 -4.79 -2.51
C TYR A 158 -22.01 -3.63 -3.47
N TRP A 159 -22.06 -2.39 -2.97
CA TRP A 159 -22.31 -1.17 -3.75
C TRP A 159 -21.02 -0.36 -4.04
N MET A 160 -19.85 -0.80 -3.55
CA MET A 160 -18.59 -0.07 -3.71
C MET A 160 -18.09 -0.11 -5.16
N ALA A 161 -17.58 1.01 -5.66
CA ALA A 161 -17.00 1.10 -7.00
C ALA A 161 -15.59 0.45 -7.05
N PRO A 162 -15.17 -0.18 -8.17
CA PRO A 162 -13.89 -0.87 -8.28
C PRO A 162 -12.70 0.02 -7.90
N GLU A 163 -12.73 1.31 -8.27
CA GLU A 163 -11.67 2.26 -7.94
C GLU A 163 -11.55 2.57 -6.44
N VAL A 164 -12.63 2.45 -5.65
CA VAL A 164 -12.56 2.61 -4.18
C VAL A 164 -11.82 1.42 -3.55
N ILE A 165 -12.00 0.22 -4.14
CA ILE A 165 -11.34 -1.01 -3.70
C ILE A 165 -9.87 -1.00 -4.12
N LEU A 166 -9.57 -0.60 -5.36
CA LEU A 166 -8.20 -0.44 -5.85
C LEU A 166 -7.46 0.73 -5.16
N ALA A 167 -8.17 1.73 -4.65
CA ALA A 167 -7.60 2.82 -3.87
C ALA A 167 -7.23 2.44 -2.42
N MET A 168 -7.41 1.18 -1.98
CA MET A 168 -7.12 0.75 -0.61
C MET A 168 -5.68 1.02 -0.13
N ASP A 169 -4.70 0.99 -1.04
CA ASP A 169 -3.28 1.19 -0.70
C ASP A 169 -2.80 2.63 -0.93
N GLU A 170 -3.05 3.22 -2.12
CA GLU A 170 -2.47 4.53 -2.49
C GLU A 170 -3.33 5.41 -3.43
N GLY A 171 -4.55 4.98 -3.77
CA GLY A 171 -5.37 5.63 -4.80
C GLY A 171 -6.18 6.84 -4.35
N GLN A 172 -6.63 7.61 -5.35
CA GLN A 172 -7.64 8.66 -5.21
C GLN A 172 -8.83 8.37 -6.12
N TYR A 173 -10.04 8.72 -5.67
CA TYR A 173 -11.28 8.58 -6.42
C TYR A 173 -12.18 9.83 -6.29
N GLU A 174 -13.07 10.04 -7.24
CA GLU A 174 -13.94 11.22 -7.37
C GLU A 174 -15.43 10.85 -7.20
N GLY A 175 -16.33 11.83 -7.32
CA GLY A 175 -17.80 11.62 -7.23
C GLY A 175 -18.38 10.53 -8.15
N LYS A 176 -17.67 10.13 -9.22
CA LYS A 176 -18.10 9.01 -10.09
C LYS A 176 -18.24 7.66 -9.36
N VAL A 177 -17.72 7.50 -8.13
CA VAL A 177 -17.99 6.31 -7.31
C VAL A 177 -19.48 6.18 -6.96
N ASP A 178 -20.16 7.29 -6.68
CA ASP A 178 -21.59 7.29 -6.33
C ASP A 178 -22.47 6.91 -7.52
N ILE A 179 -21.97 7.07 -8.75
CA ILE A 179 -22.64 6.65 -9.98
C ILE A 179 -22.64 5.13 -10.13
N TRP A 180 -21.52 4.48 -9.80
CA TRP A 180 -21.49 3.02 -9.73
C TRP A 180 -22.43 2.49 -8.65
N SER A 181 -22.38 3.09 -7.46
CA SER A 181 -23.28 2.72 -6.35
C SER A 181 -24.76 2.94 -6.71
N LEU A 182 -25.10 3.99 -7.48
CA LEU A 182 -26.43 4.18 -8.06
C LEU A 182 -26.80 3.11 -9.10
N GLY A 183 -25.84 2.67 -9.93
CA GLY A 183 -26.02 1.54 -10.86
C GLY A 183 -26.35 0.23 -10.14
N ILE A 184 -25.60 -0.10 -9.08
CA ILE A 184 -25.89 -1.24 -8.21
C ILE A 184 -27.25 -1.07 -7.51
N THR A 185 -27.59 0.15 -7.08
CA THR A 185 -28.90 0.46 -6.50
C THR A 185 -30.05 0.27 -7.50
N CYS A 186 -29.82 0.54 -8.79
CA CYS A 186 -30.81 0.26 -9.83
C CYS A 186 -31.07 -1.25 -9.99
N ILE A 187 -30.02 -2.08 -9.91
CA ILE A 187 -30.16 -3.55 -9.85
C ILE A 187 -30.87 -3.96 -8.55
N GLU A 188 -30.53 -3.36 -7.40
CA GLU A 188 -31.19 -3.63 -6.12
C GLU A 188 -32.71 -3.37 -6.17
N LEU A 189 -33.15 -2.30 -6.81
CA LEU A 189 -34.58 -1.99 -6.98
C LEU A 189 -35.30 -2.91 -7.98
N ALA A 190 -34.56 -3.47 -8.95
CA ALA A 190 -35.04 -4.38 -9.98
C ALA A 190 -35.02 -5.87 -9.54
N GLU A 191 -34.10 -6.27 -8.67
CA GLU A 191 -33.83 -7.68 -8.30
C GLU A 191 -33.94 -7.92 -6.77
N ARG A 192 -34.34 -6.88 -6.01
CA ARG A 192 -34.54 -6.83 -4.55
C ARG A 192 -33.27 -6.97 -3.70
N LYS A 193 -32.11 -7.18 -4.31
CA LYS A 193 -30.78 -7.32 -3.69
C LYS A 193 -29.71 -6.83 -4.66
N PRO A 194 -28.55 -6.33 -4.19
CA PRO A 194 -27.43 -6.08 -5.07
C PRO A 194 -26.82 -7.41 -5.58
N PRO A 195 -26.05 -7.39 -6.66
CA PRO A 195 -25.18 -8.49 -7.07
C PRO A 195 -24.27 -8.96 -5.93
N LEU A 196 -23.85 -10.23 -5.97
CA LEU A 196 -22.90 -10.85 -5.03
C LEU A 196 -23.35 -10.91 -3.55
N PHE A 197 -24.60 -10.53 -3.22
CA PHE A 197 -25.13 -10.53 -1.84
C PHE A 197 -25.13 -11.92 -1.15
N ASN A 198 -24.97 -13.00 -1.91
CA ASN A 198 -24.81 -14.36 -1.39
C ASN A 198 -23.37 -14.68 -0.91
N MET A 199 -22.39 -13.83 -1.22
CA MET A 199 -20.99 -13.99 -0.85
C MET A 199 -20.65 -13.25 0.45
N ASN A 200 -19.53 -13.58 1.09
CA ASN A 200 -18.98 -12.75 2.17
C ASN A 200 -18.40 -11.43 1.61
N ALA A 201 -18.27 -10.41 2.47
CA ALA A 201 -17.86 -9.07 2.05
C ALA A 201 -16.50 -9.01 1.35
N MET A 202 -15.50 -9.78 1.78
CA MET A 202 -14.16 -9.77 1.16
C MET A 202 -14.17 -10.42 -0.22
N SER A 203 -14.93 -11.52 -0.38
CA SER A 203 -15.11 -12.19 -1.66
C SER A 203 -15.89 -11.30 -2.65
N ALA A 204 -16.91 -10.58 -2.18
CA ALA A 204 -17.63 -9.61 -3.01
C ALA A 204 -16.72 -8.46 -3.48
N LEU A 205 -15.90 -7.88 -2.58
CA LEU A 205 -14.92 -6.84 -2.95
C LEU A 205 -13.91 -7.34 -4.00
N TYR A 206 -13.42 -8.56 -3.86
CA TYR A 206 -12.54 -9.20 -4.84
C TYR A 206 -13.21 -9.35 -6.21
N HIS A 207 -14.45 -9.85 -6.25
CA HIS A 207 -15.23 -10.00 -7.48
C HIS A 207 -15.48 -8.66 -8.18
N ILE A 208 -15.86 -7.61 -7.46
CA ILE A 208 -16.07 -6.25 -8.02
C ILE A 208 -14.76 -5.71 -8.64
N ALA A 209 -13.62 -5.91 -7.96
CA ALA A 209 -12.34 -5.46 -8.46
C ALA A 209 -11.90 -6.23 -9.73
N GLN A 210 -12.05 -7.56 -9.76
CA GLN A 210 -11.45 -8.41 -10.81
C GLN A 210 -12.37 -8.76 -11.97
N ASN A 211 -13.64 -9.10 -11.73
CA ASN A 211 -14.54 -9.64 -12.74
C ASN A 211 -15.26 -8.53 -13.52
N ASP A 212 -15.93 -8.88 -14.62
CA ASP A 212 -16.75 -7.95 -15.39
C ASP A 212 -17.89 -7.35 -14.55
N SER A 213 -18.35 -6.16 -14.95
CA SER A 213 -19.46 -5.45 -14.29
C SER A 213 -20.77 -6.23 -14.37
N PRO A 214 -21.56 -6.30 -13.28
CA PRO A 214 -22.85 -6.98 -13.28
C PRO A 214 -23.89 -6.23 -14.13
N THR A 215 -24.86 -6.98 -14.66
CA THR A 215 -25.93 -6.47 -15.53
C THR A 215 -27.30 -6.98 -15.06
N LEU A 216 -28.40 -6.35 -15.51
CA LEU A 216 -29.77 -6.78 -15.19
C LEU A 216 -30.07 -8.17 -15.78
N GLN A 217 -30.35 -9.15 -14.92
CA GLN A 217 -30.46 -10.56 -15.28
C GLN A 217 -31.74 -10.91 -16.05
N SER A 218 -32.85 -10.21 -15.78
CA SER A 218 -34.11 -10.42 -16.50
C SER A 218 -34.12 -9.71 -17.85
N ASN A 219 -34.70 -10.35 -18.86
CA ASN A 219 -34.90 -9.80 -20.20
C ASN A 219 -36.15 -8.89 -20.32
N GLU A 220 -36.92 -8.66 -19.25
CA GLU A 220 -38.15 -7.85 -19.30
C GLU A 220 -37.92 -6.31 -19.26
N TRP A 221 -36.77 -5.87 -18.74
CA TRP A 221 -36.40 -4.45 -18.67
C TRP A 221 -36.11 -3.84 -20.05
N SER A 222 -36.49 -2.57 -20.24
CA SER A 222 -36.26 -1.86 -21.51
C SER A 222 -34.78 -1.55 -21.77
N ASP A 223 -34.42 -1.42 -23.05
CA ASP A 223 -33.06 -1.09 -23.48
C ASP A 223 -32.57 0.24 -22.89
N ALA A 224 -33.48 1.21 -22.70
CA ALA A 224 -33.18 2.47 -22.02
C ALA A 224 -32.76 2.26 -20.56
N PHE A 225 -33.40 1.32 -19.83
CA PHE A 225 -33.01 1.01 -18.45
C PHE A 225 -31.70 0.20 -18.39
N ARG A 226 -31.52 -0.78 -19.29
CA ARG A 226 -30.24 -1.53 -19.44
C ARG A 226 -29.07 -0.58 -19.69
N SER A 227 -29.18 0.23 -20.74
CA SER A 227 -28.17 1.24 -21.08
C SER A 227 -27.86 2.17 -19.91
N PHE A 228 -28.86 2.57 -19.11
CA PHE A 228 -28.60 3.40 -17.93
C PHE A 228 -27.74 2.65 -16.89
N VAL A 229 -28.07 1.38 -16.59
CA VAL A 229 -27.30 0.55 -15.65
C VAL A 229 -25.90 0.25 -16.17
N ASP A 230 -25.78 -0.15 -17.44
CA ASP A 230 -24.50 -0.51 -18.07
C ASP A 230 -23.55 0.70 -18.12
N TYR A 231 -24.05 1.91 -18.45
CA TYR A 231 -23.28 3.15 -18.36
C TYR A 231 -22.86 3.48 -16.91
N CYS A 232 -23.74 3.28 -15.92
CA CYS A 232 -23.39 3.49 -14.51
C CYS A 232 -22.28 2.53 -14.03
N LEU A 233 -22.24 1.31 -14.59
CA LEU A 233 -21.34 0.23 -14.17
C LEU A 233 -20.12 0.06 -15.08
N LEU A 234 -19.74 1.08 -15.85
CA LEU A 234 -18.43 1.13 -16.50
C LEU A 234 -17.32 1.11 -15.44
N LYS A 235 -16.49 0.05 -15.46
CA LYS A 235 -15.43 -0.16 -14.44
C LYS A 235 -14.35 0.93 -14.45
N ILE A 236 -14.02 1.48 -15.63
CA ILE A 236 -13.04 2.56 -15.78
C ILE A 236 -13.70 3.90 -15.42
N PRO A 237 -13.23 4.64 -14.41
CA PRO A 237 -13.89 5.88 -13.98
C PRO A 237 -13.85 6.99 -15.02
N GLN A 238 -12.87 6.99 -15.94
CA GLN A 238 -12.80 7.94 -17.03
C GLN A 238 -14.01 7.80 -17.97
N ASP A 239 -14.33 6.57 -18.36
CA ASP A 239 -15.41 6.23 -19.30
C ASP A 239 -16.81 6.32 -18.67
N ARG A 240 -16.92 6.05 -17.36
CA ARG A 240 -18.19 6.19 -16.61
C ARG A 240 -18.69 7.64 -16.66
N PRO A 241 -19.95 7.91 -17.03
CA PRO A 241 -20.49 9.28 -17.10
C PRO A 241 -20.61 9.92 -15.71
N SER A 242 -20.60 11.25 -15.68
CA SER A 242 -20.93 12.05 -14.48
C SER A 242 -22.44 12.07 -14.19
N SER A 243 -22.81 12.52 -13.00
CA SER A 243 -24.21 12.76 -12.61
C SER A 243 -24.92 13.73 -13.57
N ALA A 244 -24.23 14.79 -14.00
CA ALA A 244 -24.74 15.79 -14.95
C ALA A 244 -24.87 15.27 -16.41
N GLU A 245 -24.22 14.16 -16.75
CA GLU A 245 -24.40 13.45 -18.02
C GLU A 245 -25.57 12.47 -17.94
N LEU A 246 -25.66 11.69 -16.85
CA LEU A 246 -26.77 10.75 -16.67
C LEU A 246 -28.13 11.44 -16.49
N LEU A 247 -28.20 12.68 -15.97
CA LEU A 247 -29.43 13.49 -15.98
C LEU A 247 -29.96 13.76 -17.39
N ARG A 248 -29.13 13.58 -18.43
CA ARG A 248 -29.50 13.73 -19.84
C ARG A 248 -29.86 12.39 -20.52
N HIS A 249 -29.67 11.25 -19.86
CA HIS A 249 -29.95 9.91 -20.38
C HIS A 249 -31.47 9.66 -20.54
N GLU A 250 -31.85 8.84 -21.52
CA GLU A 250 -33.26 8.61 -21.88
C GLU A 250 -34.09 8.08 -20.71
N PHE A 251 -33.61 7.03 -20.03
CA PHE A 251 -34.28 6.39 -18.88
C PHE A 251 -34.87 7.37 -17.85
N VAL A 252 -34.10 8.36 -17.40
CA VAL A 252 -34.55 9.33 -16.38
C VAL A 252 -35.33 10.51 -16.97
N ARG A 253 -35.22 10.75 -18.28
CA ARG A 253 -35.93 11.80 -19.03
C ARG A 253 -37.24 11.35 -19.68
N ARG A 254 -37.47 10.04 -19.83
CA ARG A 254 -38.68 9.47 -20.43
C ARG A 254 -39.91 9.97 -19.67
N GLU A 255 -40.93 10.37 -20.40
CA GLU A 255 -42.18 10.85 -19.82
C GLU A 255 -42.81 9.76 -18.94
N ARG A 256 -43.32 10.17 -17.77
CA ARG A 256 -43.88 9.29 -16.74
C ARG A 256 -45.04 9.99 -16.03
N PRO A 257 -46.07 9.27 -15.55
CA PRO A 257 -47.18 9.90 -14.84
C PRO A 257 -46.70 10.70 -13.63
N LEU A 258 -47.21 11.94 -13.47
CA LEU A 258 -46.81 12.85 -12.40
C LEU A 258 -47.01 12.30 -10.98
N ARG A 259 -47.87 11.27 -10.83
CA ARG A 259 -48.23 10.66 -9.55
C ARG A 259 -47.48 9.38 -9.20
N VAL A 260 -46.57 8.86 -10.05
CA VAL A 260 -45.90 7.55 -9.85
C VAL A 260 -45.45 7.29 -8.41
N LEU A 261 -44.76 8.24 -7.78
CA LEU A 261 -44.26 8.06 -6.40
C LEU A 261 -45.35 8.22 -5.33
N ILE A 262 -46.37 9.04 -5.58
CA ILE A 262 -47.53 9.21 -4.69
C ILE A 262 -48.38 7.93 -4.68
N ASP A 263 -48.65 7.37 -5.86
CA ASP A 263 -49.46 6.17 -6.02
C ASP A 263 -48.68 4.91 -5.53
N LEU A 264 -47.36 4.88 -5.70
CA LEU A 264 -46.45 3.91 -5.04
C LEU A 264 -46.51 4.01 -3.51
N ILE A 265 -46.46 5.22 -2.95
CA ILE A 265 -46.55 5.45 -1.50
C ILE A 265 -47.90 4.98 -0.96
N GLN A 266 -49.00 5.35 -1.61
CA GLN A 266 -50.34 4.91 -1.21
C GLN A 266 -50.44 3.37 -1.24
N ARG A 267 -50.05 2.75 -2.36
CA ARG A 267 -49.97 1.29 -2.52
C ARG A 267 -49.10 0.63 -1.44
N THR A 268 -48.06 1.31 -0.96
CA THR A 268 -47.19 0.83 0.13
C THR A 268 -47.88 0.93 1.49
N LYS A 269 -48.52 2.06 1.81
CA LYS A 269 -49.34 2.21 3.03
C LYS A 269 -50.44 1.15 3.09
N ASP A 270 -51.16 0.95 1.98
CA ASP A 270 -52.24 -0.02 1.87
C ASP A 270 -51.72 -1.45 2.06
N ALA A 271 -50.63 -1.81 1.39
CA ALA A 271 -49.97 -3.11 1.58
C ALA A 271 -49.48 -3.33 3.02
N VAL A 272 -49.05 -2.29 3.75
CA VAL A 272 -48.66 -2.41 5.17
C VAL A 272 -49.86 -2.75 6.07
N ARG A 273 -51.06 -2.21 5.81
CA ARG A 273 -52.26 -2.51 6.62
C ARG A 273 -52.70 -3.98 6.49
N GLU A 274 -52.40 -4.61 5.36
CA GLU A 274 -52.71 -6.03 5.08
C GLU A 274 -51.59 -7.02 5.53
N LEU A 275 -50.52 -6.56 6.21
CA LEU A 275 -49.43 -7.43 6.67
C LEU A 275 -49.79 -8.28 7.89
N ASP A 276 -49.15 -9.45 8.01
CA ASP A 276 -49.24 -10.27 9.22
C ASP A 276 -48.69 -9.56 10.47
N ASN A 277 -49.11 -10.00 11.65
CA ASN A 277 -48.75 -9.41 12.94
C ASN A 277 -47.25 -9.31 13.24
N LEU A 278 -46.38 -10.07 12.56
CA LEU A 278 -44.93 -10.00 12.72
C LEU A 278 -44.31 -8.97 11.75
N GLN A 279 -44.74 -8.99 10.49
CA GLN A 279 -44.28 -8.05 9.47
C GLN A 279 -44.83 -6.64 9.69
N TYR A 280 -46.09 -6.51 10.10
CA TYR A 280 -46.71 -5.26 10.52
C TYR A 280 -45.93 -4.59 11.66
N ARG A 281 -45.46 -5.35 12.66
CA ARG A 281 -44.64 -4.81 13.76
C ARG A 281 -43.32 -4.20 13.29
N LYS A 282 -42.75 -4.67 12.17
CA LYS A 282 -41.56 -4.07 11.53
C LYS A 282 -41.91 -2.86 10.67
N MET A 283 -43.01 -2.93 9.92
CA MET A 283 -43.35 -1.95 8.87
C MET A 283 -44.36 -0.87 9.24
N LYS A 284 -44.97 -0.93 10.44
CA LYS A 284 -45.88 0.11 10.97
C LYS A 284 -45.29 1.54 10.95
N LYS A 285 -43.97 1.70 10.85
CA LYS A 285 -43.31 3.00 10.67
C LYS A 285 -43.81 3.79 9.46
N ILE A 286 -44.24 3.09 8.41
CA ILE A 286 -44.84 3.67 7.18
C ILE A 286 -46.19 4.37 7.47
N LEU A 287 -46.81 4.13 8.63
CA LEU A 287 -48.13 4.65 8.99
C LEU A 287 -48.09 5.70 10.14
N TYR A 288 -46.91 6.05 10.67
CA TYR A 288 -46.80 6.87 11.89
C TYR A 288 -47.36 8.31 11.77
N GLN A 289 -47.53 8.86 10.56
CA GLN A 289 -48.15 10.17 10.36
C GLN A 289 -49.70 10.15 10.47
N GLU A 290 -50.35 8.99 10.45
CA GLU A 290 -51.81 8.85 10.36
C GLU A 290 -52.50 8.96 11.75
N LYS A 291 -52.34 10.10 12.45
CA LYS A 291 -53.11 10.43 13.66
C LYS A 291 -54.35 11.28 13.33
N HIS A 292 -55.53 10.67 13.47
CA HIS A 292 -56.88 11.27 13.51
C HIS A 292 -57.20 12.42 12.52
N ASN A 293 -57.77 12.06 11.37
CA ASN A 293 -58.69 12.93 10.64
C ASN A 293 -59.85 12.12 10.04
N GLY A 294 -60.83 11.80 10.90
CA GLY A 294 -62.06 11.09 10.55
C GLY A 294 -63.11 11.28 11.64
N PRO A 295 -64.40 11.49 11.30
CA PRO A 295 -65.45 11.73 12.29
C PRO A 295 -65.78 10.43 13.07
N MET A 296 -66.30 10.60 14.29
CA MET A 296 -66.83 9.50 15.10
C MET A 296 -67.88 8.70 14.33
N GLY A 297 -67.68 7.38 14.29
CA GLY A 297 -68.66 6.38 13.85
C GLY A 297 -68.53 5.17 14.77
N GLU A 298 -69.65 4.69 15.29
CA GLU A 298 -69.68 3.75 16.41
C GLU A 298 -69.39 2.30 15.97
N SER A 299 -68.52 1.62 16.71
CA SER A 299 -68.40 0.15 16.79
C SER A 299 -67.66 -0.21 18.07
N GLN A 300 -68.29 0.09 19.21
CA GLN A 300 -67.86 -0.39 20.53
C GLN A 300 -68.67 -1.64 20.84
N GLU A 301 -67.99 -2.79 20.94
CA GLU A 301 -68.52 -4.00 21.59
C GLU A 301 -67.51 -4.40 22.67
N ASP A 302 -67.98 -4.40 23.92
CA ASP A 302 -67.20 -4.69 25.13
C ASP A 302 -67.36 -6.15 25.57
N GLU A 303 -66.36 -6.70 26.26
CA GLU A 303 -66.39 -7.79 27.26
C GLU A 303 -64.91 -8.09 27.62
N GLU A 304 -64.36 -7.94 28.84
CA GLU A 304 -64.83 -8.20 30.22
C GLU A 304 -65.30 -9.65 30.47
N ASP A 305 -64.95 -10.35 31.56
CA ASP A 305 -63.78 -10.26 32.46
C ASP A 305 -63.65 -11.60 33.23
N GLY A 306 -62.46 -11.88 33.81
CA GLY A 306 -62.32 -12.80 34.95
C GLY A 306 -62.38 -14.33 34.71
N ASP A 307 -62.12 -15.17 35.72
CA ASP A 307 -61.33 -14.89 36.94
C ASP A 307 -60.75 -16.16 37.62
N GLN A 308 -59.66 -15.95 38.37
CA GLN A 308 -59.24 -16.59 39.62
C GLN A 308 -58.94 -18.10 39.80
N ALA A 309 -58.00 -18.30 40.74
CA ALA A 309 -57.72 -19.47 41.57
C ALA A 309 -57.15 -20.76 40.92
N GLY A 310 -55.94 -21.22 41.27
CA GLY A 310 -54.88 -20.59 42.09
C GLY A 310 -53.94 -21.59 42.76
N CYS A 311 -52.81 -21.11 43.29
CA CYS A 311 -52.02 -21.81 44.29
C CYS A 311 -51.17 -20.80 45.09
N LYS A 312 -51.16 -20.89 46.43
CA LYS A 312 -50.46 -19.92 47.30
C LYS A 312 -49.07 -20.42 47.72
N MET A 313 -48.11 -19.48 47.69
CA MET A 313 -46.94 -19.32 48.57
C MET A 313 -46.27 -20.56 49.21
N ASN A 314 -44.94 -20.59 49.11
CA ASN A 314 -44.13 -20.22 50.29
C ASN A 314 -42.80 -19.57 49.88
N SER A 315 -42.20 -18.80 50.80
CA SER A 315 -41.09 -17.89 50.51
C SER A 315 -40.10 -17.79 51.68
N LEU A 316 -38.83 -18.05 51.39
CA LEU A 316 -37.60 -17.60 52.10
C LEU A 316 -36.59 -17.35 50.97
N GLY A 317 -35.86 -16.23 50.84
CA GLY A 317 -35.12 -15.48 51.86
C GLY A 317 -33.65 -15.90 51.76
N SER A 318 -32.66 -15.06 51.41
CA SER A 318 -32.53 -13.61 51.65
C SER A 318 -31.45 -12.91 50.80
N ASN A 319 -31.66 -11.61 50.54
CA ASN A 319 -30.70 -10.49 50.65
C ASN A 319 -29.18 -10.71 50.44
N HIS A 320 -28.61 -10.01 49.45
CA HIS A 320 -27.54 -9.02 49.70
C HIS A 320 -27.43 -7.99 48.56
N SER A 321 -26.78 -6.85 48.79
CA SER A 321 -26.72 -5.74 47.81
C SER A 321 -25.40 -4.96 47.91
N ILE A 322 -24.86 -4.53 46.74
CA ILE A 322 -23.95 -3.37 46.55
C ILE A 322 -22.51 -3.57 47.15
N PRO A 323 -21.43 -2.89 46.67
CA PRO A 323 -21.27 -1.96 45.54
C PRO A 323 -20.30 -2.44 44.43
N SER A 324 -20.24 -1.67 43.34
CA SER A 324 -19.08 -1.63 42.41
C SER A 324 -18.11 -0.52 42.82
N THR A 325 -16.80 -0.69 42.60
CA THR A 325 -15.81 0.40 42.71
C THR A 325 -14.90 0.45 41.48
N SER A 326 -14.83 1.64 40.88
CA SER A 326 -13.97 1.96 39.74
C SER A 326 -12.53 2.26 40.18
N VAL A 327 -11.55 1.93 39.32
CA VAL A 327 -10.25 2.61 39.33
C VAL A 327 -9.71 2.78 37.92
N SER A 328 -9.19 3.97 37.62
CA SER A 328 -8.44 4.27 36.41
C SER A 328 -7.34 5.28 36.75
N THR A 329 -6.08 4.90 36.56
CA THR A 329 -4.92 5.79 36.33
C THR A 329 -3.72 4.94 35.96
N GLY A 330 -2.84 5.43 35.09
CA GLY A 330 -1.52 4.83 34.84
C GLY A 330 -0.39 5.87 35.01
N SER A 331 0.83 5.36 35.21
CA SER A 331 2.13 6.04 35.15
C SER A 331 3.18 4.93 34.95
N GLN A 332 4.12 4.99 33.99
CA GLN A 332 5.31 5.86 33.96
C GLN A 332 6.28 5.61 35.15
N ASN A 333 7.19 4.63 35.03
CA ASN A 333 8.64 4.89 34.89
C ASN A 333 9.51 3.62 34.72
N SER A 334 10.80 3.86 34.44
CA SER A 334 11.92 2.96 34.13
C SER A 334 12.46 2.15 35.36
N SER A 335 13.49 1.28 35.32
CA SER A 335 14.71 1.29 34.47
C SER A 335 15.58 0.00 34.48
N VAL A 336 16.41 -0.15 33.43
CA VAL A 336 17.74 -0.81 33.27
C VAL A 336 17.99 -2.34 33.40
N ASN A 337 18.49 -2.89 32.28
CA ASN A 337 19.69 -3.74 32.07
C ASN A 337 19.97 -5.03 32.88
N SER A 338 20.11 -6.14 32.14
CA SER A 338 21.44 -6.72 31.86
C SER A 338 21.47 -7.46 30.51
N LEU A 339 22.66 -7.75 29.99
CA LEU A 339 22.94 -8.53 28.77
C LEU A 339 23.36 -9.98 29.13
N GLN A 340 23.11 -10.94 28.22
CA GLN A 340 24.14 -11.85 27.67
C GLN A 340 23.59 -12.62 26.44
N GLU A 341 24.46 -13.13 25.57
CA GLU A 341 24.16 -14.14 24.53
C GLU A 341 24.12 -15.58 25.14
N VAL A 342 23.97 -16.73 24.46
CA VAL A 342 24.18 -17.16 23.05
C VAL A 342 23.36 -18.45 22.72
N GLN A 343 23.26 -18.78 21.42
CA GLN A 343 23.20 -20.12 20.77
C GLN A 343 21.99 -21.09 20.88
N ASP A 344 21.48 -21.40 19.68
CA ASP A 344 21.35 -22.71 19.00
C ASP A 344 20.35 -23.83 19.38
N ASP A 345 19.99 -24.53 18.30
CA ASP A 345 19.40 -25.85 18.08
C ASP A 345 17.98 -26.23 18.59
N SER A 346 17.06 -26.23 17.62
CA SER A 346 16.51 -27.45 17.01
C SER A 346 15.98 -28.57 17.91
N CYS A 347 14.66 -28.80 17.84
CA CYS A 347 14.14 -30.16 17.77
C CYS A 347 12.84 -30.20 16.96
N SER A 348 12.62 -31.32 16.27
CA SER A 348 11.45 -31.60 15.43
C SER A 348 10.61 -32.75 16.00
N GLU A 349 9.29 -32.60 15.88
CA GLU A 349 8.33 -33.68 15.62
C GLU A 349 7.95 -34.76 16.68
N LEU A 350 6.63 -35.00 16.72
CA LEU A 350 5.89 -36.27 16.87
C LEU A 350 5.42 -36.84 18.24
N HIS A 351 4.17 -37.32 18.17
CA HIS A 351 3.46 -38.34 18.98
C HIS A 351 3.06 -38.01 20.44
N HIS A 352 1.76 -38.10 20.80
CA HIS A 352 0.94 -39.28 21.17
C HIS A 352 1.38 -39.92 22.50
N ASP A 353 0.50 -40.31 23.44
CA ASP A 353 -0.98 -40.21 23.54
C ASP A 353 -1.42 -40.47 25.00
N TYR A 354 -2.75 -40.43 25.26
CA TYR A 354 -3.51 -41.00 26.40
C TYR A 354 -3.17 -40.48 27.84
N ASP A 355 -4.14 -39.96 28.62
CA ASP A 355 -5.20 -40.63 29.41
C ASP A 355 -4.62 -41.49 30.56
N SER A 356 -5.14 -41.57 31.79
CA SER A 356 -6.53 -41.38 32.28
C SER A 356 -6.59 -41.20 33.82
N THR A 357 -7.80 -40.93 34.36
CA THR A 357 -8.28 -41.36 35.72
C THR A 357 -7.62 -40.76 37.00
N LEU A 358 -8.26 -40.59 38.17
CA LEU A 358 -9.68 -40.41 38.59
C LEU A 358 -9.71 -39.88 40.05
N GLU A 359 -10.75 -39.12 40.43
CA GLU A 359 -11.45 -39.03 41.75
C GLU A 359 -10.68 -38.88 43.12
N SER A 360 -11.19 -38.23 44.19
CA SER A 360 -12.48 -38.28 44.93
C SER A 360 -12.62 -39.52 45.86
N SER A 361 -13.17 -39.49 47.09
CA SER A 361 -13.89 -38.43 47.84
C SER A 361 -13.98 -38.68 49.39
N THR A 362 -14.10 -37.57 50.15
CA THR A 362 -14.87 -37.36 51.42
C THR A 362 -14.76 -38.27 52.67
N HIS A 363 -14.66 -37.63 53.86
CA HIS A 363 -15.25 -37.97 55.18
C HIS A 363 -14.90 -36.85 56.22
N HIS A 364 -15.63 -36.51 57.31
CA HIS A 364 -17.05 -36.74 57.68
C HIS A 364 -17.56 -35.75 58.78
N LYS A 365 -18.77 -36.04 59.29
CA LYS A 365 -19.54 -35.55 60.48
C LYS A 365 -18.76 -35.45 61.83
N LYS A 366 -19.19 -34.81 62.95
CA LYS A 366 -20.51 -34.24 63.41
C LYS A 366 -20.37 -33.31 64.67
N ASP A 367 -21.40 -32.46 64.92
CA ASP A 367 -22.05 -31.99 66.19
C ASP A 367 -21.35 -31.46 67.48
N HIS A 368 -21.80 -30.24 67.88
CA HIS A 368 -22.29 -29.75 69.21
C HIS A 368 -21.46 -29.58 70.52
N GLN A 369 -21.43 -28.29 70.97
CA GLN A 369 -21.79 -27.72 72.30
C GLN A 369 -20.83 -27.65 73.54
N PHE A 370 -20.68 -26.39 74.01
CA PHE A 370 -20.53 -25.85 75.38
C PHE A 370 -19.48 -26.35 76.40
N ILE A 371 -18.73 -25.39 77.01
CA ILE A 371 -18.73 -25.05 78.47
C ILE A 371 -17.72 -23.89 78.77
N ARG A 372 -18.15 -22.87 79.53
CA ARG A 372 -17.49 -21.99 80.57
C ARG A 372 -15.99 -21.53 80.44
N ASP A 373 -15.53 -20.45 81.08
CA ASP A 373 -16.13 -19.47 82.02
C ASP A 373 -15.39 -18.11 82.02
N ASP A 374 -15.92 -17.17 82.83
CA ASP A 374 -15.25 -16.04 83.53
C ASP A 374 -15.19 -14.60 82.96
N LEU A 375 -15.06 -13.67 83.93
CA LEU A 375 -15.35 -12.21 83.94
C LEU A 375 -14.06 -11.35 84.12
N PRO A 376 -14.06 -9.99 84.28
CA PRO A 376 -15.16 -9.01 84.44
C PRO A 376 -15.08 -7.80 83.44
N HIS A 377 -15.79 -6.66 83.51
CA HIS A 377 -16.64 -6.00 84.54
C HIS A 377 -17.75 -5.11 83.91
N ARG A 378 -18.91 -5.03 84.59
CA ARG A 378 -19.78 -3.86 84.92
C ARG A 378 -19.80 -2.59 84.03
N ASP A 379 -20.93 -1.92 83.79
CA ASP A 379 -22.31 -2.15 84.26
C ASP A 379 -23.39 -1.47 83.36
N GLN A 380 -24.53 -2.16 83.20
CA GLN A 380 -25.94 -1.71 83.18
C GLN A 380 -26.36 -0.38 82.48
N ARG A 381 -27.25 -0.46 81.45
CA ARG A 381 -28.75 -0.22 81.49
C ARG A 381 -29.15 1.27 81.60
N SER A 382 -30.26 1.79 81.06
CA SER A 382 -31.34 1.35 80.12
C SER A 382 -32.22 2.62 79.84
N ASP A 383 -33.40 2.68 79.18
CA ASP A 383 -34.34 1.76 78.52
C ASP A 383 -35.31 2.58 77.60
N LEU A 384 -36.41 1.96 77.11
CA LEU A 384 -37.72 2.54 76.74
C LEU A 384 -37.96 3.27 75.38
N ARG A 385 -39.16 2.96 74.87
CA ARG A 385 -39.98 3.53 73.77
C ARG A 385 -41.13 4.38 74.42
N PRO A 386 -42.16 4.91 73.70
CA PRO A 386 -42.36 5.29 72.28
C PRO A 386 -43.01 6.72 72.13
N SER A 387 -43.58 7.06 70.96
CA SER A 387 -44.97 7.63 70.77
C SER A 387 -45.15 8.72 69.68
N SER A 388 -46.33 8.72 69.03
CA SER A 388 -47.12 9.80 68.35
C SER A 388 -46.41 11.01 67.66
N SER A 389 -46.66 11.36 66.38
CA SER A 389 -47.90 11.84 65.71
C SER A 389 -48.41 13.21 66.22
N GLU A 390 -48.89 14.17 65.43
CA GLU A 390 -49.35 14.18 64.01
C GLU A 390 -49.39 15.63 63.45
N ARG A 391 -49.52 15.79 62.11
CA ARG A 391 -49.94 17.01 61.35
C ARG A 391 -48.99 18.22 61.25
N ALA A 392 -49.11 19.11 60.24
CA ALA A 392 -49.55 18.97 58.83
C ALA A 392 -49.32 20.30 58.07
N GLN A 393 -48.77 20.23 56.84
CA GLN A 393 -48.89 21.16 55.70
C GLN A 393 -47.70 20.93 54.74
N ALA A 394 -47.75 21.09 53.41
CA ALA A 394 -48.76 20.85 52.37
C ALA A 394 -48.08 21.08 51.00
N HIS A 395 -48.53 20.43 49.91
CA HIS A 395 -48.09 20.61 48.51
C HIS A 395 -46.62 20.21 48.15
N ASN A 396 -46.31 19.80 46.91
CA ASN A 396 -47.06 18.97 45.96
C ASN A 396 -46.12 18.36 44.90
N TYR A 397 -46.50 17.20 44.35
CA TYR A 397 -46.02 16.57 43.10
C TYR A 397 -44.68 17.00 42.46
N LYS A 398 -43.68 16.10 42.52
CA LYS A 398 -43.19 15.35 41.34
C LYS A 398 -42.15 14.29 41.76
N ASN A 399 -42.40 13.04 41.36
CA ASN A 399 -41.41 11.99 41.04
C ASN A 399 -42.16 10.65 40.93
N HIS A 400 -42.49 10.26 39.70
CA HIS A 400 -42.79 8.86 39.38
C HIS A 400 -41.57 8.33 38.63
N GLU A 401 -41.00 7.21 39.09
CA GLU A 401 -39.63 6.85 38.70
C GLU A 401 -39.55 6.11 37.35
N ARG A 402 -38.64 6.60 36.50
CA ARG A 402 -37.77 5.80 35.61
C ARG A 402 -38.49 4.78 34.71
N PHE A 403 -38.90 5.22 33.52
CA PHE A 403 -38.95 4.30 32.39
C PHE A 403 -37.53 3.84 32.03
N THR A 404 -37.20 2.59 32.31
CA THR A 404 -36.18 1.86 31.54
C THR A 404 -36.87 1.15 30.38
N THR A 405 -36.24 1.19 29.20
CA THR A 405 -36.82 0.57 28.00
C THR A 405 -36.64 -0.94 28.05
N ILE A 406 -37.53 -1.65 28.75
CA ILE A 406 -37.49 -3.11 28.92
C ILE A 406 -37.83 -3.79 27.58
N LYS A 407 -36.81 -3.93 26.71
CA LYS A 407 -36.80 -4.89 25.62
C LYS A 407 -36.93 -6.31 26.21
N SER A 408 -37.67 -7.20 25.53
CA SER A 408 -37.73 -8.61 25.93
C SER A 408 -36.32 -9.21 26.02
N ALA A 409 -36.04 -10.02 27.04
CA ALA A 409 -34.76 -10.68 27.20
C ALA A 409 -34.32 -11.43 25.93
N SER A 410 -35.24 -12.08 25.22
CA SER A 410 -34.95 -12.77 23.95
C SER A 410 -34.51 -11.82 22.82
N LEU A 411 -35.01 -10.57 22.82
CA LEU A 411 -34.61 -9.53 21.88
C LEU A 411 -33.24 -8.96 22.26
N VAL A 412 -32.97 -8.76 23.56
CA VAL A 412 -31.66 -8.33 24.06
C VAL A 412 -30.58 -9.36 23.79
N THR A 413 -30.82 -10.65 24.06
CA THR A 413 -29.84 -11.71 23.75
C THR A 413 -29.57 -11.82 22.25
N ARG A 414 -30.60 -11.66 21.40
CA ARG A 414 -30.42 -11.62 19.94
C ARG A 414 -29.60 -10.40 19.50
N GLN A 415 -29.93 -9.20 19.98
CA GLN A 415 -29.19 -7.98 19.63
C GLN A 415 -27.75 -8.00 20.16
N ILE A 416 -27.48 -8.62 21.32
CA ILE A 416 -26.11 -8.89 21.78
C ILE A 416 -25.39 -9.82 20.80
N HIS A 417 -26.01 -10.93 20.39
CA HIS A 417 -25.39 -11.87 19.44
C HIS A 417 -25.10 -11.23 18.07
N GLU A 418 -26.04 -10.42 17.56
CA GLU A 418 -25.89 -9.70 16.28
C GLU A 418 -24.81 -8.60 16.38
N HIS A 419 -24.74 -7.90 17.51
CA HIS A 419 -23.73 -6.86 17.80
C HIS A 419 -22.32 -7.45 18.05
N GLU A 420 -22.21 -8.59 18.74
CA GLU A 420 -20.98 -9.38 18.82
C GLU A 420 -20.54 -9.80 17.42
N GLN A 421 -21.47 -10.30 16.59
CA GLN A 421 -21.14 -10.75 15.24
C GLN A 421 -20.69 -9.61 14.29
N GLU A 422 -21.26 -8.41 14.38
CA GLU A 422 -20.80 -7.23 13.61
C GLU A 422 -19.45 -6.70 14.14
N ASN A 423 -19.24 -6.67 15.47
CA ASN A 423 -17.99 -6.17 16.05
C ASN A 423 -16.80 -7.09 15.82
N GLU A 424 -16.94 -8.41 15.96
CA GLU A 424 -15.89 -9.38 15.60
C GLU A 424 -15.43 -9.17 14.14
N LEU A 425 -16.38 -8.98 13.21
CA LEU A 425 -16.07 -8.73 11.79
C LEU A 425 -15.40 -7.36 11.57
N ARG A 426 -15.84 -6.32 12.28
CA ARG A 426 -15.18 -5.00 12.26
C ARG A 426 -13.77 -5.05 12.83
N GLU A 427 -13.52 -5.87 13.85
CA GLU A 427 -12.22 -6.01 14.51
C GLU A 427 -11.23 -6.82 13.67
N GLN A 428 -11.65 -7.96 13.08
CA GLN A 428 -10.88 -8.68 12.06
C GLN A 428 -10.48 -7.75 10.90
N MET A 429 -11.44 -6.98 10.36
CA MET A 429 -11.18 -6.01 9.29
C MET A 429 -10.28 -4.85 9.73
N SER A 430 -10.29 -4.47 11.01
CA SER A 430 -9.37 -3.49 11.59
C SER A 430 -7.94 -4.05 11.71
N GLY A 431 -7.82 -5.32 12.12
CA GLY A 431 -6.56 -6.06 12.17
C GLY A 431 -5.90 -6.21 10.79
N TYR A 432 -6.64 -6.70 9.80
CA TYR A 432 -6.14 -6.85 8.42
C TYR A 432 -5.72 -5.50 7.81
N LYS A 433 -6.52 -4.43 8.00
CA LYS A 433 -6.15 -3.07 7.58
C LYS A 433 -4.90 -2.54 8.29
N ARG A 434 -4.66 -2.91 9.55
CA ARG A 434 -3.43 -2.56 10.30
C ARG A 434 -2.21 -3.29 9.72
N MET A 435 -2.33 -4.59 9.47
CA MET A 435 -1.28 -5.42 8.85
C MET A 435 -0.90 -4.91 7.45
N ARG A 436 -1.87 -4.66 6.56
CA ARG A 436 -1.61 -4.11 5.21
C ARG A 436 -0.85 -2.78 5.24
N ARG A 437 -1.26 -1.85 6.10
CA ARG A 437 -0.55 -0.56 6.32
C ARG A 437 0.87 -0.75 6.86
N GLN A 438 1.10 -1.76 7.70
CA GLN A 438 2.42 -2.09 8.22
C GLN A 438 3.32 -2.65 7.10
N HIS A 439 2.81 -3.54 6.24
CA HIS A 439 3.54 -4.08 5.09
C HIS A 439 3.93 -2.98 4.09
N GLN A 440 2.99 -2.09 3.74
CA GLN A 440 3.25 -0.92 2.88
C GLN A 440 4.32 -0.01 3.50
N LYS A 441 4.22 0.29 4.81
CA LYS A 441 5.23 1.08 5.53
C LYS A 441 6.61 0.42 5.53
N GLN A 442 6.69 -0.91 5.63
CA GLN A 442 7.96 -1.65 5.56
C GLN A 442 8.58 -1.57 4.16
N LEU A 443 7.78 -1.72 3.09
CA LEU A 443 8.24 -1.58 1.71
C LEU A 443 8.76 -0.16 1.43
N ILE A 444 7.98 0.87 1.74
CA ILE A 444 8.37 2.28 1.57
C ILE A 444 9.62 2.62 2.40
N ALA A 445 9.74 2.10 3.62
CA ALA A 445 10.94 2.30 4.44
C ALA A 445 12.19 1.62 3.84
N LEU A 446 12.05 0.44 3.24
CA LEU A 446 13.13 -0.22 2.53
C LEU A 446 13.50 0.56 1.26
N GLU A 447 12.54 0.89 0.39
CA GLU A 447 12.81 1.60 -0.88
C GLU A 447 13.49 2.96 -0.66
N ASN A 448 13.10 3.72 0.38
CA ASN A 448 13.82 4.94 0.77
C ASN A 448 15.24 4.68 1.29
N LYS A 449 15.46 3.59 2.03
CA LYS A 449 16.81 3.20 2.50
C LYS A 449 17.71 2.80 1.33
N LEU A 450 17.20 2.01 0.38
CA LEU A 450 17.93 1.58 -0.82
C LEU A 450 18.28 2.80 -1.70
N LYS A 451 17.36 3.76 -1.83
CA LYS A 451 17.64 5.05 -2.51
C LYS A 451 18.77 5.83 -1.84
N ALA A 452 18.75 5.96 -0.51
CA ALA A 452 19.80 6.65 0.23
C ALA A 452 21.18 5.95 0.08
N GLU A 453 21.22 4.61 0.11
CA GLU A 453 22.43 3.81 -0.13
C GLU A 453 22.98 4.01 -1.56
N MET A 454 22.11 4.11 -2.58
CA MET A 454 22.53 4.45 -3.95
C MET A 454 23.10 5.86 -4.08
N ASP A 455 22.50 6.85 -3.41
CA ASP A 455 22.96 8.24 -3.47
C ASP A 455 24.27 8.46 -2.68
N GLU A 456 24.46 7.73 -1.56
CA GLU A 456 25.76 7.66 -0.86
C GLU A 456 26.84 6.99 -1.73
N HIS A 457 26.51 5.86 -2.38
CA HIS A 457 27.43 5.16 -3.28
C HIS A 457 27.87 6.06 -4.44
N ARG A 458 26.93 6.73 -5.12
CA ARG A 458 27.23 7.73 -6.17
C ARG A 458 28.18 8.83 -5.69
N LEU A 459 27.91 9.41 -4.52
CA LEU A 459 28.75 10.47 -3.96
C LEU A 459 30.18 9.97 -3.67
N LYS A 460 30.31 8.73 -3.19
CA LYS A 460 31.61 8.08 -3.02
C LYS A 460 32.34 7.90 -4.35
N LEU A 461 31.68 7.35 -5.37
CA LEU A 461 32.28 7.14 -6.70
C LEU A 461 32.75 8.45 -7.34
N GLN A 462 31.94 9.52 -7.24
CA GLN A 462 32.31 10.86 -7.72
C GLN A 462 33.57 11.38 -6.99
N LYS A 463 33.60 11.31 -5.66
CA LYS A 463 34.74 11.76 -4.86
C LYS A 463 36.03 11.01 -5.17
N GLU A 464 35.93 9.71 -5.45
CA GLU A 464 37.06 8.91 -5.92
C GLU A 464 37.56 9.42 -7.29
N LEU A 465 36.68 9.67 -8.27
CA LEU A 465 37.04 10.18 -9.60
C LEU A 465 37.70 11.57 -9.54
N GLU A 466 37.15 12.48 -8.72
CA GLU A 466 37.74 13.80 -8.47
C GLU A 466 39.14 13.68 -7.84
N THR A 467 39.32 12.73 -6.91
CA THR A 467 40.64 12.43 -6.32
C THR A 467 41.62 11.90 -7.37
N HIS A 468 41.17 11.02 -8.28
CA HIS A 468 41.99 10.52 -9.38
C HIS A 468 42.42 11.63 -10.34
N ALA A 469 41.48 12.48 -10.78
CA ALA A 469 41.75 13.58 -11.69
C ALA A 469 42.76 14.59 -11.11
N ASN A 470 42.61 14.95 -9.83
CA ASN A 470 43.55 15.83 -9.12
C ASN A 470 44.96 15.21 -9.02
N ASN A 471 45.05 13.92 -8.70
CA ASN A 471 46.34 13.20 -8.66
C ASN A 471 46.99 13.12 -10.05
N ALA A 472 46.22 12.87 -11.10
CA ALA A 472 46.72 12.83 -12.47
C ALA A 472 47.24 14.19 -12.94
N PHE A 473 46.54 15.28 -12.62
CA PHE A 473 46.98 16.66 -12.88
C PHE A 473 48.32 16.97 -12.17
N ILE A 474 48.41 16.68 -10.87
CA ILE A 474 49.62 16.90 -10.06
C ILE A 474 50.82 16.12 -10.63
N GLU A 475 50.61 14.88 -11.06
CA GLU A 475 51.66 14.04 -11.64
C GLU A 475 52.15 14.52 -13.02
N LEU A 476 51.26 15.08 -13.85
CA LEU A 476 51.63 15.69 -15.13
C LEU A 476 52.34 17.04 -14.91
N GLU A 477 51.92 17.84 -13.93
CA GLU A 477 52.56 19.10 -13.59
C GLU A 477 53.99 18.90 -13.04
N LYS A 478 54.20 17.87 -12.20
CA LYS A 478 55.55 17.42 -11.77
C LYS A 478 56.42 17.02 -12.96
N LEU A 479 55.86 16.29 -13.93
CA LEU A 479 56.60 15.86 -15.11
C LEU A 479 57.03 17.04 -15.99
N ALA A 480 56.13 17.99 -16.24
CA ALA A 480 56.45 19.22 -16.95
C ALA A 480 57.55 20.05 -16.25
N LYS A 481 57.51 20.13 -14.90
CA LYS A 481 58.56 20.77 -14.09
C LYS A 481 59.91 20.03 -14.19
N LYS A 482 59.91 18.69 -14.15
CA LYS A 482 61.11 17.85 -14.37
C LYS A 482 61.72 18.11 -15.76
N HIS A 483 60.88 18.12 -16.81
CA HIS A 483 61.31 18.40 -18.19
C HIS A 483 61.91 19.79 -18.33
N ALA A 484 61.25 20.84 -17.81
CA ALA A 484 61.79 22.20 -17.84
C ALA A 484 63.17 22.32 -17.17
N ILE A 485 63.36 21.69 -16.00
CA ILE A 485 64.64 21.70 -15.27
C ILE A 485 65.74 20.96 -16.04
N GLN A 486 65.44 19.80 -16.62
CA GLN A 486 66.44 19.05 -17.41
C GLN A 486 66.78 19.79 -18.72
N THR A 487 65.81 20.44 -19.38
CA THR A 487 66.07 21.25 -20.58
C THR A 487 67.00 22.43 -20.31
N ASP A 488 66.77 23.19 -19.22
CA ASP A 488 67.67 24.27 -18.79
C ASP A 488 69.08 23.76 -18.45
N LYS A 489 69.17 22.62 -17.76
CA LYS A 489 70.44 21.96 -17.43
C LYS A 489 71.21 21.54 -18.69
N GLU A 490 70.54 20.95 -19.69
CA GLU A 490 71.19 20.51 -20.93
C GLU A 490 71.55 21.68 -21.84
N MET A 491 70.73 22.73 -21.93
CA MET A 491 71.15 23.97 -22.61
C MET A 491 72.43 24.56 -21.99
N LYS A 492 72.59 24.47 -20.67
CA LYS A 492 73.80 24.93 -19.96
C LYS A 492 75.01 24.04 -20.20
N THR A 493 74.87 22.71 -20.27
CA THR A 493 76.01 21.82 -20.61
C THR A 493 76.42 21.97 -22.07
N LEU A 494 75.47 21.98 -23.01
CA LEU A 494 75.73 22.15 -24.44
C LEU A 494 76.44 23.49 -24.73
N ALA A 495 76.03 24.59 -24.07
CA ALA A 495 76.69 25.89 -24.18
C ALA A 495 78.07 25.96 -23.49
N ALA A 496 78.33 25.11 -22.49
CA ALA A 496 79.67 24.97 -21.89
C ALA A 496 80.60 24.15 -22.81
N ASP A 497 80.09 23.09 -23.42
CA ASP A 497 80.85 22.22 -24.31
C ASP A 497 81.17 22.92 -25.66
N GLU A 498 80.29 23.78 -26.17
CA GLU A 498 80.61 24.65 -27.31
C GLU A 498 81.82 25.55 -27.00
N LYS A 499 81.86 26.16 -25.80
CA LYS A 499 83.00 27.01 -25.39
C LYS A 499 84.29 26.20 -25.25
N LYS A 500 84.24 25.00 -24.67
CA LYS A 500 85.40 24.09 -24.59
C LYS A 500 85.92 23.74 -25.99
N PHE A 501 85.03 23.35 -26.91
CA PHE A 501 85.40 22.95 -28.27
C PHE A 501 86.01 24.11 -29.08
N GLN A 502 85.40 25.29 -29.02
CA GLN A 502 85.98 26.51 -29.62
C GLN A 502 87.37 26.82 -29.04
N GLN A 503 87.53 26.70 -27.71
CA GLN A 503 88.80 26.98 -27.04
C GLN A 503 89.88 25.93 -27.38
N GLN A 504 89.51 24.66 -27.53
CA GLN A 504 90.40 23.57 -27.96
C GLN A 504 90.95 23.83 -29.37
N ILE A 505 90.09 24.23 -30.32
CA ILE A 505 90.53 24.61 -31.67
C ILE A 505 91.47 25.83 -31.61
N MET A 506 91.11 26.90 -30.88
CA MET A 506 91.97 28.08 -30.77
C MET A 506 93.35 27.78 -30.13
N VAL A 507 93.41 26.89 -29.15
CA VAL A 507 94.69 26.45 -28.53
C VAL A 507 95.54 25.66 -29.52
N GLN A 508 94.93 24.74 -30.29
CA GLN A 508 95.63 23.97 -31.31
C GLN A 508 96.13 24.88 -32.45
N GLN A 509 95.30 25.79 -32.94
CA GLN A 509 95.67 26.76 -33.99
C GLN A 509 96.78 27.71 -33.55
N LYS A 510 96.75 28.18 -32.30
CA LYS A 510 97.84 28.98 -31.71
C LYS A 510 99.15 28.21 -31.62
N LYS A 511 99.10 26.91 -31.28
CA LYS A 511 100.27 26.02 -31.24
C LYS A 511 100.86 25.79 -32.63
N GLU A 512 100.00 25.55 -33.63
CA GLU A 512 100.39 25.44 -35.04
C GLU A 512 101.03 26.73 -35.56
N LEU A 513 100.41 27.89 -35.33
CA LEU A 513 100.94 29.20 -35.74
C LEU A 513 102.28 29.49 -35.06
N THR A 514 102.45 29.15 -33.78
CA THR A 514 103.73 29.31 -33.07
C THR A 514 104.81 28.41 -33.70
N ASN A 515 104.51 27.15 -33.97
CA ASN A 515 105.41 26.21 -34.65
C ASN A 515 105.77 26.67 -36.07
N PHE A 516 104.79 27.20 -36.81
CA PHE A 516 104.97 27.74 -38.15
C PHE A 516 105.92 28.94 -38.14
N LEU A 517 105.66 29.95 -37.30
CA LEU A 517 106.51 31.13 -37.14
C LEU A 517 107.93 30.76 -36.70
N ASP A 518 108.12 29.77 -35.83
CA ASP A 518 109.45 29.31 -35.42
C ASP A 518 110.16 28.47 -36.49
N ASN A 519 109.42 27.78 -37.38
CA ASN A 519 109.99 27.16 -38.57
C ASN A 519 110.38 28.23 -39.61
N GLN A 520 109.52 29.22 -39.85
CA GLN A 520 109.76 30.35 -40.74
C GLN A 520 111.00 31.15 -40.31
N LYS A 521 111.20 31.40 -39.01
CA LYS A 521 112.43 31.99 -38.45
C LYS A 521 113.68 31.13 -38.69
N LYS A 522 113.58 29.80 -38.70
CA LYS A 522 114.70 28.89 -39.02
C LYS A 522 115.02 28.92 -40.52
N GLN A 523 114.01 28.85 -41.38
CA GLN A 523 114.18 28.96 -42.83
C GLN A 523 114.74 30.33 -43.23
N TYR A 524 114.26 31.42 -42.63
CA TYR A 524 114.82 32.76 -42.83
C TYR A 524 116.31 32.83 -42.48
N LYS A 525 116.75 32.20 -41.38
CA LYS A 525 118.18 32.11 -41.03
C LYS A 525 118.97 31.31 -42.07
N LEU A 526 118.47 30.15 -42.49
CA LEU A 526 119.13 29.29 -43.49
C LEU A 526 119.25 29.98 -44.86
N CYS A 527 118.17 30.58 -45.35
CA CYS A 527 118.19 31.35 -46.60
C CYS A 527 119.12 32.56 -46.48
N LYS A 528 119.07 33.32 -45.37
CA LYS A 528 119.95 34.49 -45.16
C LYS A 528 121.44 34.12 -45.19
N GLU A 529 121.83 32.99 -44.61
CA GLU A 529 123.23 32.55 -44.68
C GLU A 529 123.59 32.04 -46.09
N LYS A 530 122.72 31.26 -46.78
CA LYS A 530 122.94 30.88 -48.19
C LYS A 530 123.10 32.08 -49.13
N ILE A 531 122.22 33.07 -49.05
CA ILE A 531 122.29 34.32 -49.85
C ILE A 531 123.61 35.08 -49.58
N LYS A 532 124.14 34.96 -48.37
CA LYS A 532 125.41 35.57 -47.95
C LYS A 532 126.63 34.74 -48.41
N GLU A 533 126.50 33.43 -48.56
CA GLU A 533 127.48 32.54 -49.20
C GLU A 533 127.52 32.78 -50.72
N GLU A 534 126.38 32.70 -51.41
CA GLU A 534 126.23 32.97 -52.86
C GLU A 534 126.76 34.37 -53.25
N MET A 535 126.49 35.39 -52.42
CA MET A 535 127.02 36.75 -52.64
C MET A 535 128.49 36.93 -52.23
N SER A 536 129.14 35.93 -51.66
CA SER A 536 130.59 35.92 -51.42
C SER A 536 131.37 35.34 -52.61
N GLU A 537 130.77 34.43 -53.37
CA GLU A 537 131.38 33.81 -54.56
C GLU A 537 131.39 34.74 -55.79
N ASP A 538 130.36 35.58 -55.98
CA ASP A 538 130.36 36.58 -57.05
C ASP A 538 131.34 37.74 -56.76
N HIS A 539 132.52 37.71 -57.38
CA HIS A 539 133.53 38.76 -57.28
C HIS A 539 133.32 39.95 -58.26
N SER A 540 132.27 39.94 -59.08
CA SER A 540 132.11 40.88 -60.21
C SER A 540 131.18 42.08 -59.94
N THR A 541 130.20 41.97 -59.03
CA THR A 541 129.14 42.99 -58.90
C THR A 541 129.44 44.14 -57.91
N PRO A 542 129.10 45.41 -58.25
CA PRO A 542 129.35 46.56 -57.39
C PRO A 542 128.63 46.55 -56.03
N LYS A 543 129.29 47.08 -55.00
CA LYS A 543 128.76 47.16 -53.61
C LYS A 543 127.37 47.79 -53.50
N LYS A 544 127.04 48.80 -54.33
CA LYS A 544 125.75 49.50 -54.26
C LYS A 544 124.60 48.62 -54.77
N GLU A 545 124.80 47.92 -55.89
CA GLU A 545 123.84 46.93 -56.38
C GLU A 545 123.69 45.74 -55.44
N LYS A 546 124.79 45.22 -54.87
CA LYS A 546 124.70 44.13 -53.88
C LYS A 546 123.81 44.52 -52.70
N GLN A 547 123.93 45.74 -52.18
CA GLN A 547 123.08 46.24 -51.09
C GLN A 547 121.60 46.35 -51.50
N GLU A 548 121.31 46.83 -52.71
CA GLU A 548 119.96 47.01 -53.24
C GLU A 548 119.27 45.66 -53.54
N ARG A 549 120.00 44.72 -54.17
CA ARG A 549 119.55 43.34 -54.36
C ARG A 549 119.29 42.64 -53.03
N LEU A 550 120.13 42.85 -52.01
CA LEU A 550 119.91 42.31 -50.66
C LEU A 550 118.63 42.87 -50.00
N SER A 551 118.34 44.17 -50.17
CA SER A 551 117.09 44.76 -49.66
C SER A 551 115.88 44.18 -50.38
N LYS A 552 115.89 44.19 -51.73
CA LYS A 552 114.79 43.67 -52.54
C LYS A 552 114.53 42.18 -52.33
N HIS A 553 115.59 41.37 -52.13
CA HIS A 553 115.44 39.95 -51.86
C HIS A 553 114.92 39.69 -50.43
N LYS A 554 115.37 40.48 -49.44
CA LYS A 554 114.78 40.50 -48.08
C LYS A 554 113.30 40.88 -48.13
N GLU A 555 112.93 41.93 -48.87
CA GLU A 555 111.55 42.38 -49.05
C GLU A 555 110.68 41.30 -49.70
N ASN A 556 111.15 40.66 -50.79
CA ASN A 556 110.46 39.52 -51.41
C ASN A 556 110.27 38.35 -50.43
N ILE A 557 111.28 38.02 -49.62
CA ILE A 557 111.17 36.95 -48.60
C ILE A 557 110.16 37.35 -47.52
N GLN A 558 110.17 38.60 -47.06
CA GLN A 558 109.19 39.10 -46.08
C GLN A 558 107.77 39.14 -46.66
N HIS A 559 107.60 39.43 -47.95
CA HIS A 559 106.31 39.38 -48.65
C HIS A 559 105.79 37.93 -48.72
N SER A 560 106.61 37.00 -49.22
CA SER A 560 106.27 35.57 -49.29
C SER A 560 105.93 35.00 -47.91
N GLN A 561 106.67 35.40 -46.86
CA GLN A 561 106.41 34.99 -45.48
C GLN A 561 105.09 35.53 -44.93
N ALA A 562 104.71 36.76 -45.27
CA ALA A 562 103.42 37.34 -44.92
C ALA A 562 102.26 36.72 -45.71
N GLU A 563 102.48 36.36 -46.98
CA GLU A 563 101.50 35.63 -47.81
C GLU A 563 101.26 34.21 -47.29
N GLU A 564 102.31 33.47 -46.93
CA GLU A 564 102.18 32.14 -46.30
C GLU A 564 101.49 32.21 -44.93
N GLU A 565 101.81 33.21 -44.09
CA GLU A 565 101.14 33.43 -42.81
C GLU A 565 99.66 33.78 -43.01
N ALA A 566 99.34 34.67 -43.96
CA ALA A 566 97.96 35.01 -44.31
C ALA A 566 97.18 33.81 -44.87
N GLN A 567 97.81 32.95 -45.67
CA GLN A 567 97.21 31.70 -46.15
C GLN A 567 96.95 30.72 -44.99
N LEU A 568 97.90 30.54 -44.07
CA LEU A 568 97.70 29.69 -42.88
C LEU A 568 96.56 30.22 -42.00
N LEU A 569 96.52 31.53 -41.73
CA LEU A 569 95.45 32.16 -40.95
C LEU A 569 94.08 32.06 -41.66
N GLY A 570 94.04 32.15 -42.99
CA GLY A 570 92.84 31.92 -43.79
C GLY A 570 92.35 30.46 -43.74
N GLN A 571 93.27 29.50 -43.83
CA GLN A 571 92.97 28.08 -43.66
C GLN A 571 92.48 27.76 -42.23
N GLN A 572 93.14 28.31 -41.21
CA GLN A 572 92.73 28.16 -39.81
C GLN A 572 91.35 28.77 -39.53
N ARG A 573 91.05 29.96 -40.08
CA ARG A 573 89.69 30.53 -40.00
C ARG A 573 88.65 29.61 -40.64
N THR A 574 88.89 29.18 -41.89
CA THR A 574 87.97 28.29 -42.62
C THR A 574 87.76 26.96 -41.90
N PHE A 575 88.82 26.42 -41.27
CA PHE A 575 88.75 25.21 -40.43
C PHE A 575 87.95 25.46 -39.15
N TYR A 576 88.17 26.58 -38.45
CA TYR A 576 87.43 26.94 -37.24
C TYR A 576 85.93 27.06 -37.54
N ASP A 577 85.56 27.87 -38.54
CA ASP A 577 84.16 28.12 -38.89
C ASP A 577 83.44 26.82 -39.32
N LYS A 578 84.09 25.99 -40.16
CA LYS A 578 83.54 24.69 -40.58
C LYS A 578 83.33 23.74 -39.39
N ASN A 579 84.30 23.61 -38.49
CA ASN A 579 84.19 22.73 -37.33
C ASN A 579 83.15 23.25 -36.32
N CYS A 580 83.08 24.56 -36.07
CA CYS A 580 82.06 25.15 -35.22
C CYS A 580 80.65 24.97 -35.80
N ARG A 581 80.47 25.08 -37.12
CA ARG A 581 79.19 24.79 -37.79
C ARG A 581 78.82 23.30 -37.70
N ALA A 582 79.78 22.38 -37.89
CA ALA A 582 79.57 20.94 -37.71
C ALA A 582 79.19 20.57 -36.26
N PHE A 583 79.87 21.17 -35.27
CA PHE A 583 79.59 20.96 -33.86
C PHE A 583 78.20 21.50 -33.47
N LYS A 584 77.78 22.65 -34.01
CA LYS A 584 76.41 23.16 -33.85
C LYS A 584 75.36 22.20 -34.42
N ARG A 585 75.60 21.60 -35.59
CA ARG A 585 74.73 20.55 -36.15
C ARG A 585 74.62 19.35 -35.20
N LYS A 586 75.74 18.90 -34.63
CA LYS A 586 75.81 17.80 -33.66
C LYS A 586 75.06 18.10 -32.35
N ILE A 587 75.14 19.33 -31.84
CA ILE A 587 74.35 19.82 -30.70
C ILE A 587 72.84 19.83 -31.02
N MET A 588 72.47 20.30 -32.22
CA MET A 588 71.07 20.38 -32.64
C MET A 588 70.42 19.00 -32.72
N VAL A 589 71.11 18.00 -33.31
CA VAL A 589 70.63 16.61 -33.35
C VAL A 589 70.45 16.04 -31.93
N LYS A 590 71.41 16.25 -31.01
CA LYS A 590 71.24 15.84 -29.61
C LYS A 590 70.03 16.47 -28.93
N LYS A 591 69.77 17.76 -29.20
CA LYS A 591 68.55 18.45 -28.70
C LYS A 591 67.28 17.85 -29.29
N HIS A 592 67.29 17.42 -30.56
CA HIS A 592 66.17 16.73 -31.21
C HIS A 592 65.93 15.33 -30.61
N GLU A 593 66.98 14.56 -30.33
CA GLU A 593 66.89 13.27 -29.63
C GLU A 593 66.27 13.42 -28.23
N PHE A 594 66.74 14.42 -27.46
CA PHE A 594 66.23 14.73 -26.13
C PHE A 594 64.76 15.23 -26.13
N GLU A 595 64.38 16.09 -27.06
CA GLU A 595 62.98 16.52 -27.23
C GLU A 595 62.06 15.33 -27.57
N GLN A 596 62.53 14.36 -28.36
CA GLN A 596 61.79 13.12 -28.61
C GLN A 596 61.67 12.24 -27.37
N GLU A 597 62.69 12.15 -26.52
CA GLU A 597 62.61 11.39 -25.27
C GLU A 597 61.62 12.02 -24.28
N GLN A 598 61.64 13.35 -24.11
CA GLN A 598 60.63 14.05 -23.29
C GLN A 598 59.20 13.80 -23.79
N LEU A 599 58.96 13.93 -25.10
CA LEU A 599 57.63 13.69 -25.68
C LEU A 599 57.20 12.22 -25.49
N ARG A 600 58.12 11.25 -25.57
CA ARG A 600 57.83 9.84 -25.27
C ARG A 600 57.49 9.63 -23.80
N GLU A 601 58.17 10.29 -22.87
CA GLU A 601 57.84 10.23 -21.43
C GLU A 601 56.47 10.86 -21.14
N GLU A 602 56.16 12.04 -21.69
CA GLU A 602 54.86 12.70 -21.56
C GLU A 602 53.73 11.81 -22.10
N LEU A 603 53.85 11.31 -23.34
CA LEU A 603 52.85 10.48 -23.98
C LEU A 603 52.65 9.13 -23.28
N ASN A 604 53.70 8.56 -22.69
CA ASN A 604 53.59 7.33 -21.89
C ASN A 604 52.93 7.61 -20.53
N LYS A 605 53.27 8.71 -19.84
CA LYS A 605 52.61 9.11 -18.57
C LYS A 605 51.14 9.46 -18.78
N LYS A 606 50.80 10.18 -19.86
CA LYS A 606 49.40 10.48 -20.23
C LYS A 606 48.63 9.20 -20.51
N LYS A 607 49.24 8.23 -21.19
CA LYS A 607 48.65 6.91 -21.43
C LYS A 607 48.35 6.15 -20.13
N THR A 608 49.32 6.00 -19.23
CA THR A 608 49.10 5.23 -18.00
C THR A 608 48.08 5.87 -17.05
N GLN A 609 47.98 7.20 -17.02
CA GLN A 609 46.89 7.88 -16.29
C GLN A 609 45.50 7.57 -16.88
N LYS A 610 45.37 7.51 -18.22
CA LYS A 610 44.10 7.12 -18.86
C LYS A 610 43.75 5.65 -18.69
N GLU A 611 44.73 4.75 -18.79
CA GLU A 611 44.52 3.32 -18.48
C GLU A 611 44.06 3.11 -17.03
N MET A 612 44.59 3.89 -16.08
CA MET A 612 44.19 3.84 -14.67
C MET A 612 42.78 4.43 -14.44
N GLU A 613 42.40 5.47 -15.18
CA GLU A 613 41.03 6.02 -15.18
C GLU A 613 40.01 5.01 -15.76
N HIS A 614 40.35 4.32 -16.85
CA HIS A 614 39.50 3.30 -17.47
C HIS A 614 39.33 2.08 -16.55
N ALA A 615 40.42 1.56 -15.98
CA ALA A 615 40.40 0.47 -15.00
C ALA A 615 39.73 0.86 -13.68
N MET A 616 39.60 2.17 -13.39
CA MET A 616 38.79 2.68 -12.29
C MET A 616 37.31 2.67 -12.63
N LEU A 617 36.91 3.25 -13.77
CA LEU A 617 35.51 3.30 -14.22
C LEU A 617 34.86 1.90 -14.32
N ILE A 618 35.61 0.88 -14.79
CA ILE A 618 35.13 -0.51 -14.83
C ILE A 618 34.79 -1.03 -13.42
N ARG A 619 35.67 -0.82 -12.42
CA ARG A 619 35.41 -1.23 -11.03
C ARG A 619 34.27 -0.44 -10.38
N GLN A 620 34.04 0.80 -10.82
CA GLN A 620 32.88 1.58 -10.39
C GLN A 620 31.57 1.05 -11.01
N ASP A 621 31.59 0.59 -12.27
CA ASP A 621 30.46 -0.11 -12.90
C ASP A 621 30.13 -1.44 -12.20
N GLU A 622 31.16 -2.28 -11.95
CA GLU A 622 31.05 -3.54 -11.22
C GLU A 622 30.46 -3.32 -9.81
N SER A 623 30.99 -2.36 -9.04
CA SER A 623 30.47 -2.03 -7.71
C SER A 623 29.03 -1.51 -7.74
N THR A 624 28.65 -0.78 -8.79
CA THR A 624 27.26 -0.32 -9.00
C THR A 624 26.34 -1.49 -9.34
N GLN A 625 26.77 -2.40 -10.22
CA GLN A 625 26.05 -3.62 -10.57
C GLN A 625 25.81 -4.51 -9.34
N GLU A 626 26.83 -4.76 -8.52
CA GLU A 626 26.69 -5.54 -7.29
C GLU A 626 25.66 -4.93 -6.34
N LEU A 627 25.69 -3.61 -6.19
CA LEU A 627 24.74 -2.89 -5.35
C LEU A 627 23.32 -3.02 -5.90
N GLU A 628 23.08 -2.69 -7.18
CA GLU A 628 21.75 -2.80 -7.79
C GLU A 628 21.15 -4.21 -7.69
N HIS A 629 21.96 -5.27 -7.92
CA HIS A 629 21.51 -6.66 -7.74
C HIS A 629 21.21 -7.00 -6.27
N ARG A 630 22.01 -6.50 -5.32
CA ARG A 630 21.77 -6.69 -3.88
C ARG A 630 20.47 -6.02 -3.45
N GLN A 631 20.26 -4.78 -3.86
CA GLN A 631 19.07 -4.00 -3.56
C GLN A 631 17.80 -4.64 -4.14
N LEU A 632 17.85 -5.08 -5.40
CA LEU A 632 16.74 -5.79 -6.03
C LEU A 632 16.39 -7.07 -5.25
N LYS A 633 17.38 -7.90 -4.91
CA LYS A 633 17.16 -9.13 -4.10
C LYS A 633 16.59 -8.83 -2.71
N SER A 634 17.03 -7.76 -2.05
CA SER A 634 16.45 -7.33 -0.76
C SER A 634 14.99 -6.90 -0.89
N LEU A 635 14.65 -6.15 -1.94
CA LEU A 635 13.28 -5.69 -2.19
C LEU A 635 12.34 -6.85 -2.56
N GLN A 636 12.77 -7.73 -3.46
CA GLN A 636 12.04 -8.94 -3.87
C GLN A 636 11.82 -9.90 -2.69
N LYS A 637 12.82 -10.07 -1.82
CA LYS A 637 12.67 -10.83 -0.58
C LYS A 637 11.59 -10.21 0.33
N LEU A 638 11.65 -8.91 0.62
CA LEU A 638 10.67 -8.27 1.48
C LEU A 638 9.24 -8.36 0.92
N ARG A 639 9.06 -8.18 -0.40
CA ARG A 639 7.77 -8.39 -1.09
C ARG A 639 7.24 -9.81 -0.89
N MET A 640 8.09 -10.82 -1.06
CA MET A 640 7.70 -12.23 -0.88
C MET A 640 7.42 -12.58 0.60
N ASP A 641 8.16 -12.01 1.55
CA ASP A 641 7.92 -12.16 2.99
C ASP A 641 6.58 -11.51 3.41
N VAL A 642 6.29 -10.32 2.88
CA VAL A 642 5.00 -9.60 3.04
C VAL A 642 3.81 -10.40 2.49
N ILE A 643 3.94 -10.95 1.27
CA ILE A 643 2.90 -11.76 0.63
C ILE A 643 2.65 -13.05 1.42
N ARG A 644 3.71 -13.73 1.89
CA ARG A 644 3.58 -14.94 2.72
C ARG A 644 2.80 -14.66 4.01
N LEU A 645 3.10 -13.56 4.70
CA LEU A 645 2.41 -13.19 5.93
C LEU A 645 0.96 -12.76 5.68
N GLN A 646 0.69 -12.08 4.56
CA GLN A 646 -0.70 -11.80 4.13
C GLN A 646 -1.48 -13.09 3.88
N HIS A 647 -0.93 -14.03 3.10
CA HIS A 647 -1.59 -15.29 2.77
C HIS A 647 -1.89 -16.13 4.02
N GLN A 648 -0.99 -16.14 4.99
CA GLN A 648 -1.19 -16.80 6.29
C GLN A 648 -2.38 -16.19 7.05
N THR A 649 -2.45 -14.86 7.19
CA THR A 649 -3.57 -14.19 7.86
C THR A 649 -4.90 -14.36 7.12
N GLU A 650 -4.88 -14.43 5.79
CA GLU A 650 -6.09 -14.72 4.99
C GLU A 650 -6.61 -16.14 5.21
N LEU A 651 -5.70 -17.13 5.28
CA LEU A 651 -6.04 -18.51 5.60
C LEU A 651 -6.59 -18.66 7.03
N GLU A 652 -5.97 -18.01 8.01
CA GLU A 652 -6.44 -17.96 9.41
C GLU A 652 -7.86 -17.38 9.52
N ASN A 653 -8.11 -16.24 8.85
CA ASN A 653 -9.44 -15.63 8.81
C ASN A 653 -10.50 -16.54 8.14
N GLN A 654 -10.14 -17.24 7.05
CA GLN A 654 -11.06 -18.17 6.38
C GLN A 654 -11.35 -19.40 7.25
N ILE A 655 -10.36 -19.93 7.98
CA ILE A 655 -10.57 -21.02 8.95
C ILE A 655 -11.50 -20.56 10.08
N GLU A 656 -11.32 -19.35 10.63
CA GLU A 656 -12.21 -18.81 11.66
C GLU A 656 -13.65 -18.60 11.13
N TYR A 657 -13.79 -18.10 9.88
CA TYR A 657 -15.08 -17.98 9.19
C TYR A 657 -15.75 -19.35 9.04
N ASN A 658 -15.06 -20.35 8.49
CA ASN A 658 -15.59 -21.71 8.32
C ASN A 658 -16.09 -22.26 9.67
N ASN A 659 -15.26 -22.17 10.71
CA ASN A 659 -15.60 -22.56 12.08
C ASN A 659 -16.81 -21.78 12.64
N ARG A 660 -17.02 -20.51 12.24
CA ARG A 660 -18.21 -19.71 12.63
C ARG A 660 -19.47 -20.23 11.94
N ARG A 661 -19.41 -20.54 10.64
CA ARG A 661 -20.56 -21.03 9.85
C ARG A 661 -21.02 -22.42 10.30
N GLU A 662 -20.10 -23.32 10.63
CA GLU A 662 -20.46 -24.62 11.24
C GLU A 662 -21.12 -24.43 12.63
N ARG A 663 -20.62 -23.51 13.46
CA ARG A 663 -21.25 -23.15 14.76
C ARG A 663 -22.66 -22.55 14.57
N GLU A 664 -22.88 -21.73 13.55
CA GLU A 664 -24.20 -21.17 13.20
C GLU A 664 -25.19 -22.27 12.78
N LEU A 665 -24.77 -23.19 11.91
CA LEU A 665 -25.61 -24.30 11.45
C LEU A 665 -25.95 -25.25 12.61
N HIS A 666 -24.97 -25.62 13.44
CA HIS A 666 -25.21 -26.47 14.61
C HIS A 666 -26.20 -25.83 15.61
N ARG A 667 -26.10 -24.51 15.85
CA ARG A 667 -27.09 -23.76 16.67
C ARG A 667 -28.49 -23.81 16.07
N LYS A 668 -28.62 -23.71 14.74
CA LYS A 668 -29.90 -23.84 14.02
C LYS A 668 -30.51 -25.22 14.23
N HIS A 669 -29.74 -26.29 14.01
CA HIS A 669 -30.21 -27.67 14.16
C HIS A 669 -30.65 -28.00 15.60
N VAL A 670 -29.90 -27.52 16.61
CA VAL A 670 -30.30 -27.62 18.03
C VAL A 670 -31.58 -26.83 18.35
N LEU A 671 -31.83 -25.70 17.69
CA LEU A 671 -33.08 -24.93 17.82
C LEU A 671 -34.28 -25.60 17.15
N GLU A 672 -34.07 -26.35 16.07
CA GLU A 672 -35.11 -27.15 15.40
C GLU A 672 -35.49 -28.37 16.22
N LEU A 673 -34.49 -29.14 16.71
CA LEU A 673 -34.70 -30.26 17.63
C LEU A 673 -35.43 -29.84 18.92
N ARG A 674 -35.19 -28.63 19.42
CA ARG A 674 -35.95 -28.05 20.56
C ARG A 674 -37.39 -27.65 20.22
N GLN A 675 -37.74 -27.46 18.96
CA GLN A 675 -39.09 -27.10 18.51
C GLN A 675 -39.90 -28.32 18.02
N GLN A 676 -39.22 -29.34 17.50
CA GLN A 676 -39.83 -30.58 16.98
C GLN A 676 -40.88 -31.19 17.95
N PRO A 677 -40.66 -31.31 19.28
CA PRO A 677 -41.68 -31.87 20.19
C PRO A 677 -42.95 -31.02 20.33
N LYS A 678 -42.93 -29.72 20.00
CA LYS A 678 -44.12 -28.86 19.99
C LYS A 678 -44.95 -29.10 18.73
N ASN A 679 -44.28 -29.16 17.58
CA ASN A 679 -44.91 -29.39 16.28
C ASN A 679 -45.52 -30.80 16.21
N LEU A 680 -44.78 -31.81 16.70
CA LEU A 680 -45.28 -33.19 16.81
C LEU A 680 -46.52 -33.28 17.69
N LYS A 681 -46.55 -32.64 18.86
CA LYS A 681 -47.73 -32.60 19.75
C LYS A 681 -48.95 -31.93 19.11
N ALA A 682 -48.76 -30.95 18.23
CA ALA A 682 -49.86 -30.34 17.49
C ALA A 682 -50.48 -31.32 16.47
N MET A 683 -49.65 -32.07 15.74
CA MET A 683 -50.10 -33.10 14.79
C MET A 683 -50.74 -34.30 15.52
N GLU A 684 -50.15 -34.74 16.64
CA GLU A 684 -50.71 -35.76 17.54
C GLU A 684 -52.11 -35.37 18.04
N LEU A 685 -52.29 -34.11 18.47
CA LEU A 685 -53.59 -33.58 18.92
C LEU A 685 -54.62 -33.54 17.78
N GLN A 686 -54.20 -33.21 16.55
CA GLN A 686 -55.06 -33.23 15.37
C GLN A 686 -55.54 -34.65 15.02
N ILE A 687 -54.64 -35.65 15.07
CA ILE A 687 -54.99 -37.06 14.86
C ILE A 687 -55.92 -37.56 15.98
N LYS A 688 -55.63 -37.21 17.25
CA LYS A 688 -56.50 -37.53 18.39
C LYS A 688 -57.91 -36.91 18.25
N LYS A 689 -58.03 -35.71 17.68
CA LYS A 689 -59.33 -35.09 17.34
C LYS A 689 -60.07 -35.89 16.26
N GLN A 690 -59.40 -36.29 15.19
CA GLN A 690 -59.98 -37.15 14.13
C GLN A 690 -60.45 -38.51 14.66
N PHE A 691 -59.67 -39.13 15.56
CA PHE A 691 -60.09 -40.35 16.26
C PHE A 691 -61.34 -40.13 17.12
N GLN A 692 -61.40 -39.06 17.91
CA GLN A 692 -62.58 -38.72 18.72
C GLN A 692 -63.83 -38.53 17.84
N ASP A 693 -63.72 -37.80 16.73
CA ASP A 693 -64.86 -37.55 15.84
C ASP A 693 -65.28 -38.83 15.09
N THR A 694 -64.34 -39.68 14.69
CA THR A 694 -64.62 -41.02 14.15
C THR A 694 -65.35 -41.90 15.17
N CYS A 695 -64.91 -41.89 16.44
CA CYS A 695 -65.58 -42.58 17.55
C CYS A 695 -66.99 -42.05 17.83
N LYS A 696 -67.23 -40.74 17.70
CA LYS A 696 -68.59 -40.16 17.79
C LYS A 696 -69.49 -40.68 16.65
N VAL A 697 -68.97 -40.79 15.42
CA VAL A 697 -69.70 -41.33 14.26
C VAL A 697 -70.00 -42.82 14.45
N GLN A 698 -69.01 -43.64 14.78
CA GLN A 698 -69.16 -45.07 15.12
C GLN A 698 -70.20 -45.27 16.23
N THR A 699 -70.21 -44.41 17.26
CA THR A 699 -71.18 -44.48 18.37
C THR A 699 -72.60 -44.10 17.94
N LYS A 700 -72.78 -43.14 17.01
CA LYS A 700 -74.09 -42.83 16.41
C LYS A 700 -74.60 -43.99 15.54
N GLN A 701 -73.74 -44.54 14.67
CA GLN A 701 -74.05 -45.70 13.84
C GLN A 701 -74.42 -46.92 14.69
N TYR A 702 -73.68 -47.18 15.76
CA TYR A 702 -73.99 -48.25 16.72
C TYR A 702 -75.36 -48.07 17.38
N LYS A 703 -75.72 -46.85 17.80
CA LYS A 703 -77.05 -46.57 18.37
C LYS A 703 -78.17 -46.86 17.37
N ALA A 704 -78.00 -46.49 16.10
CA ALA A 704 -78.96 -46.79 15.03
C ALA A 704 -79.06 -48.29 14.74
N LEU A 705 -77.93 -48.98 14.58
CA LEU A 705 -77.88 -50.43 14.36
C LEU A 705 -78.51 -51.22 15.51
N ARG A 706 -78.27 -50.79 16.76
CA ARG A 706 -78.88 -51.36 17.96
C ARG A 706 -80.39 -51.16 18.00
N HIS A 707 -80.89 -50.00 17.56
CA HIS A 707 -82.34 -49.74 17.47
C HIS A 707 -82.98 -50.72 16.49
N HIS A 708 -82.46 -50.75 15.25
CA HIS A 708 -82.96 -51.61 14.18
C HIS A 708 -82.91 -53.11 14.54
N GLN A 709 -81.84 -53.58 15.19
CA GLN A 709 -81.74 -54.95 15.69
C GLN A 709 -82.83 -55.28 16.73
N LEU A 710 -83.12 -54.38 17.67
CA LEU A 710 -84.17 -54.57 18.69
C LEU A 710 -85.59 -54.53 18.12
N GLU A 711 -85.81 -53.84 17.00
CA GLU A 711 -87.08 -53.85 16.28
C GLU A 711 -87.31 -55.16 15.52
N VAL A 712 -86.24 -55.81 15.02
CA VAL A 712 -86.32 -57.01 14.17
C VAL A 712 -86.21 -58.33 14.95
N THR A 713 -85.52 -58.38 16.11
CA THR A 713 -85.40 -59.64 16.89
C THR A 713 -86.48 -59.81 17.97
N PRO A 714 -86.87 -61.06 18.32
CA PRO A 714 -87.81 -61.33 19.41
C PRO A 714 -87.27 -60.94 20.80
N LYS A 715 -88.19 -60.51 21.69
CA LYS A 715 -87.86 -60.05 23.06
C LYS A 715 -87.12 -61.09 23.92
N SER A 716 -87.26 -62.38 23.63
CA SER A 716 -86.52 -63.47 24.28
C SER A 716 -85.00 -63.41 24.04
N GLU A 717 -84.58 -62.90 22.89
CA GLU A 717 -83.19 -62.94 22.42
C GLU A 717 -82.46 -61.60 22.58
N HIS A 718 -83.19 -60.52 22.83
CA HIS A 718 -82.67 -59.15 23.02
C HIS A 718 -81.46 -59.08 23.96
N LYS A 719 -81.45 -59.85 25.06
CA LYS A 719 -80.32 -59.87 26.01
C LYS A 719 -79.03 -60.41 25.38
N THR A 720 -79.14 -61.42 24.52
CA THR A 720 -78.01 -62.07 23.84
C THR A 720 -77.50 -61.20 22.70
N VAL A 721 -78.41 -60.66 21.88
CA VAL A 721 -78.12 -59.73 20.77
C VAL A 721 -77.45 -58.46 21.30
N LEU A 722 -77.96 -57.86 22.37
CA LEU A 722 -77.36 -56.67 22.99
C LEU A 722 -75.95 -56.92 23.55
N LYS A 723 -75.67 -58.13 24.06
CA LYS A 723 -74.32 -58.49 24.48
C LYS A 723 -73.40 -58.60 23.27
N ALA A 724 -73.76 -59.39 22.27
CA ALA A 724 -72.95 -59.59 21.06
C ALA A 724 -72.66 -58.25 20.33
N LEU A 725 -73.67 -57.37 20.21
CA LEU A 725 -73.51 -56.02 19.67
C LEU A 725 -72.53 -55.17 20.49
N LYS A 726 -72.58 -55.21 21.83
CA LYS A 726 -71.66 -54.46 22.70
C LYS A 726 -70.23 -54.99 22.62
N ASP A 727 -70.08 -56.32 22.60
CA ASP A 727 -68.76 -56.97 22.50
C ASP A 727 -68.12 -56.64 21.12
N GLU A 728 -68.91 -56.65 20.04
CA GLU A 728 -68.49 -56.25 18.70
C GLU A 728 -68.20 -54.74 18.57
N GLN A 729 -68.97 -53.87 19.22
CA GLN A 729 -68.68 -52.43 19.32
C GLN A 729 -67.31 -52.21 20.01
N THR A 730 -67.07 -52.93 21.11
CA THR A 730 -65.82 -52.84 21.88
C THR A 730 -64.63 -53.30 21.04
N ARG A 731 -64.77 -54.43 20.32
CA ARG A 731 -63.77 -54.94 19.37
C ARG A 731 -63.46 -53.92 18.26
N LYS A 732 -64.48 -53.33 17.62
CA LYS A 732 -64.30 -52.35 16.55
C LYS A 732 -63.63 -51.06 17.04
N LEU A 733 -63.96 -50.59 18.25
CA LEU A 733 -63.30 -49.42 18.85
C LEU A 733 -61.85 -49.72 19.24
N ALA A 734 -61.52 -50.94 19.68
CA ALA A 734 -60.14 -51.35 19.97
C ALA A 734 -59.27 -51.38 18.71
N ILE A 735 -59.73 -52.04 17.63
CA ILE A 735 -59.02 -52.08 16.33
C ILE A 735 -58.86 -50.67 15.74
N LEU A 736 -59.85 -49.79 15.96
CA LEU A 736 -59.75 -48.40 15.55
C LEU A 736 -58.67 -47.65 16.34
N ALA A 737 -58.64 -47.79 17.67
CA ALA A 737 -57.61 -47.19 18.53
C ALA A 737 -56.20 -47.65 18.15
N GLU A 738 -56.00 -48.96 17.98
CA GLU A 738 -54.73 -49.56 17.57
C GLU A 738 -54.20 -48.96 16.25
N ARG A 739 -55.06 -48.81 15.23
CA ARG A 739 -54.70 -48.17 13.96
C ARG A 739 -54.33 -46.69 14.11
N TYR A 740 -54.98 -45.96 15.01
CA TYR A 740 -54.63 -44.55 15.26
C TYR A 740 -53.33 -44.42 16.09
N GLU A 741 -53.03 -45.35 17.00
CA GLU A 741 -51.74 -45.40 17.71
C GLU A 741 -50.60 -45.78 16.75
N GLN A 742 -50.80 -46.77 15.87
CA GLN A 742 -49.88 -47.10 14.77
C GLN A 742 -49.62 -45.87 13.88
N SER A 743 -50.68 -45.20 13.41
CA SER A 743 -50.57 -44.00 12.57
C SER A 743 -49.84 -42.83 13.26
N ILE A 744 -50.01 -42.64 14.57
CA ILE A 744 -49.23 -41.65 15.35
C ILE A 744 -47.75 -42.07 15.38
N ASN A 745 -47.44 -43.33 15.69
CA ASN A 745 -46.06 -43.81 15.80
C ASN A 745 -45.31 -43.75 14.45
N GLU A 746 -45.97 -44.16 13.35
CA GLU A 746 -45.44 -44.04 11.98
C GLU A 746 -45.17 -42.58 11.58
N MET A 747 -46.10 -41.68 11.90
CA MET A 747 -45.96 -40.23 11.65
C MET A 747 -44.80 -39.64 12.45
N MET A 748 -44.67 -39.98 13.75
CA MET A 748 -43.58 -39.53 14.61
C MET A 748 -42.21 -40.00 14.07
N ALA A 749 -42.08 -41.28 13.71
CA ALA A 749 -40.84 -41.84 13.16
C ALA A 749 -40.48 -41.23 11.79
N SER A 750 -41.46 -41.10 10.90
CA SER A 750 -41.29 -40.49 9.57
C SER A 750 -40.91 -39.01 9.64
N GLN A 751 -41.39 -38.27 10.66
CA GLN A 751 -41.07 -36.86 10.86
C GLN A 751 -39.72 -36.67 11.58
N ALA A 752 -39.24 -37.65 12.34
CA ALA A 752 -37.89 -37.67 12.90
C ALA A 752 -36.85 -37.89 11.78
N LEU A 753 -36.97 -38.99 11.02
CA LEU A 753 -36.07 -39.32 9.91
C LEU A 753 -35.94 -38.18 8.90
N ARG A 754 -37.05 -37.55 8.50
CA ARG A 754 -37.04 -36.42 7.56
C ARG A 754 -36.41 -35.13 8.14
N LEU A 755 -36.29 -35.00 9.46
CA LEU A 755 -35.50 -33.91 10.05
C LEU A 755 -34.01 -34.25 9.99
N ASP A 756 -33.64 -35.47 10.39
CA ASP A 756 -32.25 -35.92 10.41
C ASP A 756 -31.64 -35.92 8.99
N GLU A 757 -32.36 -36.44 7.98
CA GLU A 757 -32.00 -36.39 6.56
C GLU A 757 -31.78 -34.95 6.06
N ALA A 758 -32.65 -34.01 6.46
CA ALA A 758 -32.55 -32.61 6.06
C ALA A 758 -31.37 -31.89 6.73
N GLN A 759 -31.12 -32.17 8.02
CA GLN A 759 -30.00 -31.60 8.76
C GLN A 759 -28.65 -32.14 8.27
N GLU A 760 -28.57 -33.43 7.87
CA GLU A 760 -27.38 -33.97 7.21
C GLU A 760 -27.17 -33.34 5.83
N ALA A 761 -28.22 -33.21 5.00
CA ALA A 761 -28.12 -32.57 3.69
C ALA A 761 -27.63 -31.12 3.78
N GLU A 762 -28.10 -30.35 4.78
CA GLU A 762 -27.58 -29.00 5.05
C GLU A 762 -26.12 -28.99 5.50
N CYS A 763 -25.71 -29.95 6.34
CA CYS A 763 -24.30 -30.11 6.74
C CYS A 763 -23.40 -30.43 5.55
N GLN A 764 -23.82 -31.33 4.66
CA GLN A 764 -23.08 -31.69 3.46
C GLN A 764 -22.99 -30.51 2.48
N ALA A 765 -24.09 -29.79 2.26
CA ALA A 765 -24.12 -28.61 1.39
C ALA A 765 -23.23 -27.48 1.92
N LEU A 766 -23.27 -27.18 3.23
CA LEU A 766 -22.40 -26.17 3.83
C LEU A 766 -20.92 -26.55 3.71
N ARG A 767 -20.56 -27.81 3.97
CA ARG A 767 -19.17 -28.28 3.81
C ARG A 767 -18.67 -28.16 2.38
N GLN A 768 -19.51 -28.49 1.38
CA GLN A 768 -19.16 -28.30 -0.03
C GLN A 768 -18.96 -26.82 -0.37
N GLN A 769 -19.81 -25.91 0.14
CA GLN A 769 -19.62 -24.48 -0.05
C GLN A 769 -18.32 -23.97 0.58
N LEU A 770 -18.07 -24.28 1.86
CA LEU A 770 -16.87 -23.82 2.59
C LEU A 770 -15.58 -24.39 2.00
N GLN A 771 -15.63 -25.60 1.41
CA GLN A 771 -14.52 -26.19 0.65
C GLN A 771 -14.27 -25.43 -0.66
N GLN A 772 -15.32 -25.08 -1.42
CA GLN A 772 -15.18 -24.29 -2.65
C GLN A 772 -14.66 -22.87 -2.38
N GLU A 773 -15.09 -22.23 -1.29
CA GLU A 773 -14.55 -20.93 -0.85
C GLU A 773 -13.05 -21.03 -0.49
N MET A 774 -12.63 -22.11 0.18
CA MET A 774 -11.23 -22.38 0.50
C MET A 774 -10.38 -22.70 -0.75
N GLU A 775 -10.91 -23.46 -1.71
CA GLU A 775 -10.22 -23.75 -2.98
C GLU A 775 -10.04 -22.48 -3.83
N LEU A 776 -11.03 -21.59 -3.85
CA LEU A 776 -10.95 -20.29 -4.50
C LEU A 776 -9.87 -19.38 -3.87
N LEU A 777 -9.78 -19.37 -2.53
CA LEU A 777 -8.72 -18.66 -1.81
C LEU A 777 -7.32 -19.19 -2.15
N ASN A 778 -7.14 -20.52 -2.15
CA ASN A 778 -5.87 -21.15 -2.51
C ASN A 778 -5.47 -20.85 -3.97
N ALA A 779 -6.43 -20.88 -4.90
CA ALA A 779 -6.20 -20.52 -6.30
C ALA A 779 -5.79 -19.04 -6.46
N TYR A 780 -6.42 -18.13 -5.71
CA TYR A 780 -6.07 -16.70 -5.67
C TYR A 780 -4.65 -16.45 -5.12
N GLN A 781 -4.29 -17.07 -4.00
CA GLN A 781 -2.95 -16.95 -3.42
C GLN A 781 -1.87 -17.52 -4.35
N SER A 782 -2.14 -18.64 -5.01
CA SER A 782 -1.27 -19.21 -6.05
C SER A 782 -1.09 -18.25 -7.23
N LYS A 783 -2.19 -17.63 -7.71
CA LYS A 783 -2.16 -16.63 -8.79
C LYS A 783 -1.34 -15.39 -8.42
N ILE A 784 -1.47 -14.85 -7.20
CA ILE A 784 -0.63 -13.73 -6.71
C ILE A 784 0.85 -14.12 -6.72
N LYS A 785 1.18 -15.29 -6.18
CA LYS A 785 2.56 -15.78 -6.11
C LYS A 785 3.18 -15.86 -7.51
N ILE A 786 2.51 -16.52 -8.46
CA ILE A 786 2.97 -16.66 -9.85
C ILE A 786 3.11 -15.29 -10.54
N GLN A 787 2.15 -14.37 -10.34
CA GLN A 787 2.25 -13.01 -10.91
C GLN A 787 3.42 -12.21 -10.33
N THR A 788 3.74 -12.41 -9.04
CA THR A 788 4.86 -11.78 -8.34
C THR A 788 6.20 -12.36 -8.78
N GLU A 789 6.31 -13.68 -8.90
CA GLU A 789 7.50 -14.36 -9.40
C GLU A 789 7.79 -13.95 -10.86
N ALA A 790 6.77 -13.94 -11.73
CA ALA A 790 6.87 -13.40 -13.08
C ALA A 790 7.16 -11.88 -13.13
N GLN A 791 6.82 -11.10 -12.09
CA GLN A 791 7.30 -9.72 -11.97
C GLN A 791 8.78 -9.66 -11.59
N HIS A 792 9.23 -10.47 -10.63
CA HIS A 792 10.62 -10.52 -10.19
C HIS A 792 11.57 -10.90 -11.35
N GLU A 793 11.18 -11.87 -12.19
CA GLU A 793 11.91 -12.22 -13.43
C GLU A 793 12.00 -11.03 -14.40
N ARG A 794 10.89 -10.33 -14.65
CA ARG A 794 10.85 -9.14 -15.53
C ARG A 794 11.65 -7.96 -14.96
N GLU A 795 11.72 -7.80 -13.64
CA GLU A 795 12.57 -6.81 -12.97
C GLU A 795 14.05 -7.17 -13.11
N GLN A 796 14.41 -8.45 -12.91
CA GLN A 796 15.78 -8.94 -13.09
C GLN A 796 16.26 -8.78 -14.54
N GLN A 797 15.47 -9.23 -15.53
CA GLN A 797 15.80 -9.08 -16.96
C GLN A 797 16.00 -7.61 -17.35
N LYS A 798 15.16 -6.70 -16.83
CA LYS A 798 15.32 -5.24 -17.05
C LYS A 798 16.61 -4.71 -16.43
N LEU A 799 17.00 -5.19 -15.24
CA LEU A 799 18.27 -4.80 -14.62
C LEU A 799 19.47 -5.33 -15.41
N GLU A 800 19.43 -6.59 -15.84
CA GLU A 800 20.47 -7.22 -16.66
C GLU A 800 20.64 -6.51 -18.01
N GLN A 801 19.54 -6.16 -18.69
CA GLN A 801 19.56 -5.34 -19.90
C GLN A 801 20.14 -3.93 -19.64
N LYS A 802 19.72 -3.26 -18.56
CA LYS A 802 20.22 -1.93 -18.17
C LYS A 802 21.73 -1.95 -17.90
N VAL A 803 22.21 -2.94 -17.16
CA VAL A 803 23.64 -3.13 -16.86
C VAL A 803 24.41 -3.46 -18.14
N SER A 804 23.91 -4.36 -18.98
CA SER A 804 24.53 -4.71 -20.27
C SER A 804 24.67 -3.49 -21.19
N LEU A 805 23.62 -2.67 -21.33
CA LEU A 805 23.66 -1.43 -22.11
C LEU A 805 24.63 -0.38 -21.53
N ARG A 806 24.63 -0.21 -20.20
CA ARG A 806 25.55 0.71 -19.51
C ARG A 806 27.01 0.29 -19.72
N ARG A 807 27.29 -1.00 -19.58
CA ARG A 807 28.62 -1.58 -19.78
C ARG A 807 29.08 -1.47 -21.24
N ALA A 808 28.24 -1.83 -22.20
CA ALA A 808 28.57 -1.70 -23.63
C ALA A 808 28.88 -0.24 -24.02
N HIS A 809 28.16 0.73 -23.47
CA HIS A 809 28.44 2.15 -23.71
C HIS A 809 29.74 2.61 -23.01
N LEU A 810 30.07 2.08 -21.83
CA LEU A 810 31.36 2.32 -21.18
C LEU A 810 32.53 1.72 -21.97
N GLU A 811 32.38 0.48 -22.45
CA GLU A 811 33.38 -0.21 -23.28
C GLU A 811 33.61 0.55 -24.61
N GLN A 812 32.54 0.95 -25.31
CA GLN A 812 32.63 1.82 -26.49
C GLN A 812 33.36 3.15 -26.19
N LYS A 813 33.00 3.83 -25.10
CA LYS A 813 33.65 5.09 -24.72
C LYS A 813 35.15 4.90 -24.44
N ILE A 814 35.53 3.80 -23.81
CA ILE A 814 36.94 3.45 -23.55
C ILE A 814 37.68 3.23 -24.89
N GLU A 815 37.08 2.51 -25.84
CA GLU A 815 37.66 2.34 -27.19
C GLU A 815 37.83 3.67 -27.94
N GLU A 816 36.81 4.55 -27.90
CA GLU A 816 36.87 5.88 -28.52
C GLU A 816 37.95 6.78 -27.89
N GLU A 817 38.07 6.79 -26.56
CA GLU A 817 39.13 7.53 -25.86
C GLU A 817 40.53 6.96 -26.15
N LEU A 818 40.70 5.65 -26.22
CA LEU A 818 41.97 5.00 -26.56
C LEU A 818 42.37 5.27 -28.03
N ALA A 819 41.42 5.23 -28.96
CA ALA A 819 41.65 5.57 -30.36
C ALA A 819 42.04 7.05 -30.53
N SER A 820 41.34 7.96 -29.82
CA SER A 820 41.66 9.39 -29.81
C SER A 820 43.05 9.67 -29.22
N LEU A 821 43.40 9.01 -28.11
CA LEU A 821 44.72 9.12 -27.49
C LEU A 821 45.84 8.58 -28.40
N GLN A 822 45.61 7.46 -29.08
CA GLN A 822 46.58 6.89 -30.02
C GLN A 822 46.77 7.79 -31.25
N LYS A 823 45.71 8.47 -31.71
CA LYS A 823 45.81 9.49 -32.75
C LYS A 823 46.59 10.72 -32.29
N GLU A 824 46.31 11.26 -31.10
CA GLU A 824 47.10 12.37 -30.54
C GLU A 824 48.59 11.99 -30.40
N ARG A 825 48.87 10.74 -30.02
CA ARG A 825 50.22 10.18 -29.94
C ARG A 825 50.92 10.19 -31.30
N THR A 826 50.26 9.74 -32.37
CA THR A 826 50.85 9.76 -33.72
C THR A 826 51.01 11.19 -34.26
N ASP A 827 50.01 12.04 -34.07
CA ASP A 827 49.99 13.41 -34.62
C ASP A 827 51.05 14.29 -33.94
N ARG A 828 51.23 14.18 -32.61
CA ARG A 828 52.31 14.89 -31.88
C ARG A 828 53.70 14.39 -32.27
N ILE A 829 53.92 13.07 -32.36
CA ILE A 829 55.22 12.51 -32.75
C ILE A 829 55.57 12.94 -34.17
N LYS A 830 54.62 12.87 -35.11
CA LYS A 830 54.81 13.36 -36.47
C LYS A 830 55.15 14.86 -36.46
N HIS A 831 54.36 15.69 -35.80
CA HIS A 831 54.59 17.14 -35.79
C HIS A 831 55.98 17.52 -35.23
N LEU A 832 56.49 16.76 -34.25
CA LEU A 832 57.84 16.95 -33.72
C LEU A 832 58.92 16.57 -34.76
N LEU A 833 58.78 15.41 -35.41
CA LEU A 833 59.71 14.96 -36.46
C LEU A 833 59.69 15.89 -37.68
N ASP A 834 58.51 16.26 -38.17
CA ASP A 834 58.31 17.27 -39.22
C ASP A 834 58.94 18.63 -38.83
N ARG A 835 59.08 18.96 -37.53
CA ARG A 835 59.77 20.17 -37.04
C ARG A 835 61.28 19.99 -37.04
N HIS A 836 61.77 18.86 -36.55
CA HIS A 836 63.21 18.52 -36.49
C HIS A 836 63.83 18.43 -37.88
N GLU A 837 63.15 17.81 -38.85
CA GLU A 837 63.55 17.75 -40.26
C GLU A 837 63.70 19.15 -40.86
N ARG A 838 62.69 20.03 -40.72
CA ARG A 838 62.75 21.42 -41.18
C ARG A 838 63.84 22.25 -40.50
N GLU A 839 64.13 22.00 -39.22
CA GLU A 839 65.25 22.64 -38.50
C GLU A 839 66.61 22.18 -39.05
N ILE A 840 66.76 20.89 -39.37
CA ILE A 840 67.97 20.32 -40.01
C ILE A 840 68.16 20.89 -41.42
N ASP A 841 67.12 20.85 -42.26
CA ASP A 841 67.18 21.35 -43.63
C ASP A 841 67.50 22.84 -43.69
N ALA A 842 66.87 23.65 -42.83
CA ALA A 842 67.16 25.09 -42.74
C ALA A 842 68.62 25.35 -42.32
N PHE A 843 69.12 24.59 -41.34
CA PHE A 843 70.50 24.71 -40.87
C PHE A 843 71.52 24.28 -41.93
N ASP A 844 71.26 23.20 -42.66
CA ASP A 844 72.16 22.71 -43.70
C ASP A 844 72.10 23.59 -44.97
N MET A 845 70.93 24.08 -45.35
CA MET A 845 70.79 25.09 -46.42
C MET A 845 71.50 26.41 -46.10
N GLU A 846 71.45 26.88 -44.85
CA GLU A 846 72.26 28.03 -44.43
C GLU A 846 73.77 27.69 -44.47
N SER A 847 74.16 26.49 -44.02
CA SER A 847 75.55 26.03 -44.05
C SER A 847 76.13 25.98 -45.47
N LEU A 848 75.35 25.49 -46.44
CA LEU A 848 75.70 25.46 -47.86
C LEU A 848 75.88 26.88 -48.43
N ARG A 849 75.02 27.85 -48.06
CA ARG A 849 75.18 29.26 -48.44
C ARG A 849 76.44 29.90 -47.85
N MET A 850 76.90 29.43 -46.69
CA MET A 850 78.17 29.82 -46.09
C MET A 850 79.39 29.07 -46.67
N GLY A 851 79.20 28.20 -47.66
CA GLY A 851 80.27 27.44 -48.34
C GLY A 851 80.66 26.12 -47.66
N PHE A 852 79.92 25.66 -46.64
CA PHE A 852 80.26 24.46 -45.89
C PHE A 852 79.56 23.20 -46.42
N ASN A 853 80.20 22.54 -47.39
CA ASN A 853 79.72 21.25 -47.92
C ASN A 853 80.00 20.07 -46.95
N ASN A 854 79.06 19.12 -46.89
CA ASN A 854 79.12 17.84 -46.16
C ASN A 854 79.51 17.93 -44.67
N LEU A 855 78.79 18.74 -43.88
CA LEU A 855 78.97 18.82 -42.43
C LEU A 855 78.69 17.52 -41.67
N GLY A 856 77.86 16.62 -42.22
CA GLY A 856 77.52 15.33 -41.60
C GLY A 856 78.61 14.26 -41.67
N ALA A 857 79.69 14.46 -42.43
CA ALA A 857 80.74 13.48 -42.68
C ALA A 857 82.09 13.82 -42.02
N LEU A 858 82.10 14.70 -41.01
CA LEU A 858 83.28 15.03 -40.23
C LEU A 858 83.43 14.06 -39.07
N ASP A 859 84.33 13.09 -39.21
CA ASP A 859 84.81 12.30 -38.08
C ASP A 859 85.56 13.21 -37.10
N PHE A 860 85.02 13.32 -35.89
CA PHE A 860 85.69 14.00 -34.78
C PHE A 860 86.74 13.05 -34.19
N PRO A 861 87.87 13.56 -33.65
CA PRO A 861 88.74 12.76 -32.80
C PRO A 861 87.90 12.11 -31.69
N LYS A 862 88.10 10.81 -31.44
CA LYS A 862 87.45 10.14 -30.31
C LYS A 862 88.08 10.67 -29.02
N ASP A 863 87.27 11.24 -28.15
CA ASP A 863 87.68 11.60 -26.81
C ASP A 863 87.90 10.32 -25.98
N ASP A 864 89.15 9.87 -25.85
CA ASP A 864 89.56 8.79 -24.94
C ASP A 864 89.55 9.25 -23.47
N TYR A 865 88.39 9.70 -22.99
CA TYR A 865 88.14 10.01 -21.58
C TYR A 865 86.77 9.49 -21.11
N ARG A 866 86.75 9.04 -19.85
CA ARG A 866 85.63 8.38 -19.16
C ARG A 866 84.52 9.34 -18.75
#